data_AF-A0A077ZIN7-F1
#
_entry.id   AF-A0A077ZIN7-F1
#
_cell.length_a   1.000
_cell.length_b   1.000
_cell.length_c   1.000
_cell.angle_alpha   90.00
_cell.angle_beta   90.00
_cell.angle_gamma   90.00
#
_symmetry.space_group_name_H-M   'P 1'
#
loop_
_entity.id
_entity.type
_entity.pdbx_description
1 polymer ?
#
loop_
_entity_poly.entity_id
_entity_poly.type
_entity_poly.pdbx_seq_one_letter_code
_entity_poly.pdbx_strand_id
1 'polypeptide(L)'
;MARNAEKAMTALARWRRMKMEEERGPIARRPALASECNDLRRAERWRMDVIREIARKIAQIQNPGLGEFKIRDLNDEINKLLKTKYHWEVRICELGGPDYKRIAPKMLDREGREVPGNRGYKYFGAAKDLPGIRELFEKPDAEEMKTKKRQVLHRLDASYYGYLDEDDGVILPLEKEQEMEAIAKAVQDWKDQKESPFDTFGEEEGIHLYEDSFDTTIEPEEYLSGEGPSAPVESQDTNKRTYEGLIPQVEVPMQKDIEEALLNRKKKELLEKYASEALLQQCLEARTLMGIVLFAATYATVFPDYFTRITFDLEQNADNFFAQHWSSMSVSSSPSLTTTELWKRAITPNADWSQKDDLLDAIYWLKQLVSALLGVLWGTLPLRGALAIAIYFLVCSCISHLYVTSFQRVDEEWIGGLAEVIKEGFSTAFATFLVVWILLVHLTHVDFPDVIGSWAVWPLLESLDKRLKGKNFKWVFFLQPTTRIDVKRLRDVLQTYDENDAHFLGHALKDDGPTIVHHFYREAKPLLYPNYRAGFALSRAAFLNLVSYLKNDWAPKTPFTIDAQFELALIAQSIGLELTDTTSFCTSFMRPDCVTQHYRKVGSCTASDVDFKDVIFAVRTWHQNHDTRVKVLKDTWAKGKELRLYFFSDVEDPTIPTVKLKTKNTKAGHCAKTMEILSFFEQYGREKSAFTWLVLTDDDTLLNAGNLLKLLECFDSSMPIHLGQRYGFNFNKHGTSGYDYITFGGGSVFSSSAIGNFVSACKCPKDDSPDDMFLGSCASVANVDLVHSSLFHQNRPYDYNDELLEKDSTVSFHSFWAMDPIKAYHTYLVTESTANDTVNEHENESDESIIIPLSKGGSTAEHDVEL
;
A
#
# COMPACT_ATOMS: atom_id res chain seq x y z
N MET A 1 -14.98 -38.85 -63.12
CA MET A 1 -15.47 -37.45 -63.09
C MET A 1 -14.68 -36.71 -62.02
N ALA A 2 -13.84 -35.74 -62.40
CA ALA A 2 -13.08 -34.95 -61.43
C ALA A 2 -14.03 -34.20 -60.47
N ARG A 3 -13.66 -34.08 -59.19
CA ARG A 3 -14.48 -33.33 -58.21
C ARG A 3 -14.57 -31.87 -58.65
N ASN A 4 -15.66 -31.18 -58.31
CA ASN A 4 -15.80 -29.75 -58.66
C ASN A 4 -14.63 -28.91 -58.14
N ALA A 5 -14.03 -29.30 -57.00
CA ALA A 5 -12.81 -28.69 -56.47
C ALA A 5 -11.62 -28.81 -57.44
N GLU A 6 -11.43 -29.97 -58.06
CA GLU A 6 -10.36 -30.19 -59.05
C GLU A 6 -10.63 -29.42 -60.35
N LYS A 7 -11.89 -29.42 -60.81
CA LYS A 7 -12.31 -28.63 -61.99
C LYS A 7 -12.08 -27.13 -61.77
N ALA A 8 -12.36 -26.62 -60.57
CA ALA A 8 -12.14 -25.23 -60.18
C ALA A 8 -10.64 -24.87 -60.08
N MET A 9 -9.76 -25.87 -59.95
CA MET A 9 -8.31 -25.69 -59.84
C MET A 9 -7.57 -25.90 -61.17
N THR A 10 -8.27 -26.22 -62.27
CA THR A 10 -7.69 -26.33 -63.62
C THR A 10 -7.07 -25.00 -64.07
N ALA A 11 -6.05 -25.07 -64.93
CA ALA A 11 -5.37 -23.88 -65.45
C ALA A 11 -6.36 -22.89 -66.11
N LEU A 12 -7.36 -23.40 -66.85
CA LEU A 12 -8.39 -22.58 -67.47
C LEU A 12 -9.32 -21.92 -66.44
N ALA A 13 -9.69 -22.63 -65.37
CA ALA A 13 -10.48 -22.06 -64.28
C ALA A 13 -9.71 -20.97 -63.52
N ARG A 14 -8.41 -21.19 -63.23
CA ARG A 14 -7.53 -20.18 -62.62
C ARG A 14 -7.36 -18.96 -63.54
N TRP A 15 -7.12 -19.19 -64.83
CA TRP A 15 -6.97 -18.11 -65.81
C TRP A 15 -8.26 -17.29 -65.97
N ARG A 16 -9.43 -17.94 -66.04
CA ARG A 16 -10.73 -17.23 -66.03
C ARG A 16 -10.94 -16.43 -64.76
N ARG A 17 -10.56 -16.95 -63.60
CA ARG A 17 -10.68 -16.24 -62.31
C ARG A 17 -9.76 -15.02 -62.28
N MET A 18 -8.52 -15.18 -62.75
CA MET A 18 -7.56 -14.08 -62.89
C MET A 18 -8.07 -13.01 -63.86
N LYS A 19 -8.60 -13.40 -65.03
CA LYS A 19 -9.21 -12.47 -65.99
C LYS A 19 -10.43 -11.73 -65.42
N MET A 20 -11.29 -12.43 -64.69
CA MET A 20 -12.43 -11.78 -64.02
C MET A 20 -12.00 -10.86 -62.88
N GLU A 21 -10.92 -11.17 -62.15
CA GLU A 21 -10.33 -10.28 -61.14
C GLU A 21 -9.66 -9.06 -61.79
N GLU A 22 -9.09 -9.21 -62.98
CA GLU A 22 -8.51 -8.12 -63.77
C GLU A 22 -9.61 -7.18 -64.31
N GLU A 23 -10.73 -7.73 -64.80
CA GLU A 23 -11.85 -6.95 -65.33
C GLU A 23 -12.73 -6.30 -64.23
N ARG A 24 -12.97 -6.99 -63.11
CA ARG A 24 -13.80 -6.46 -62.01
C ARG A 24 -13.01 -5.71 -60.95
N GLY A 25 -11.68 -5.79 -60.97
CA GLY A 25 -10.83 -5.40 -59.86
C GLY A 25 -10.90 -6.39 -58.69
N PRO A 26 -10.00 -6.24 -57.70
CA PRO A 26 -9.97 -7.10 -56.53
C PRO A 26 -11.33 -7.06 -55.82
N ILE A 27 -11.84 -8.24 -55.44
CA ILE A 27 -13.05 -8.34 -54.61
C ILE A 27 -12.76 -7.56 -53.33
N ALA A 28 -13.42 -6.41 -53.19
CA ALA A 28 -13.25 -5.58 -52.00
C ALA A 28 -13.50 -6.47 -50.78
N ARG A 29 -12.55 -6.49 -49.85
CA ARG A 29 -12.71 -7.16 -48.56
C ARG A 29 -13.29 -6.14 -47.58
N ARG A 30 -14.14 -6.61 -46.66
CA ARG A 30 -14.64 -5.80 -45.56
C ARG A 30 -13.46 -5.32 -44.71
N PRO A 31 -13.31 -4.00 -44.44
CA PRO A 31 -12.30 -3.48 -43.52
C PRO A 31 -12.42 -4.13 -42.14
N ALA A 32 -11.29 -4.29 -41.44
CA ALA A 32 -11.29 -4.90 -40.10
C ALA A 32 -11.96 -3.98 -39.07
N LEU A 33 -11.66 -2.68 -39.15
CA LEU A 33 -12.27 -1.63 -38.34
C LEU A 33 -13.30 -0.86 -39.18
N ALA A 34 -14.50 -0.67 -38.64
CA ALA A 34 -15.55 0.08 -39.33
C ALA A 34 -15.16 1.55 -39.57
N SER A 35 -14.32 2.12 -38.70
CA SER A 35 -13.82 3.50 -38.79
C SER A 35 -12.99 3.78 -40.04
N GLU A 36 -12.39 2.76 -40.67
CA GLU A 36 -11.60 2.91 -41.91
C GLU A 36 -12.47 3.20 -43.15
N CYS A 37 -13.79 2.97 -43.06
CA CYS A 37 -14.70 3.24 -44.16
C CYS A 37 -15.27 4.66 -44.04
N ASN A 38 -14.98 5.50 -45.05
CA ASN A 38 -15.44 6.89 -45.12
C ASN A 38 -16.56 7.12 -46.14
N ASP A 39 -17.01 6.08 -46.84
CA ASP A 39 -18.07 6.15 -47.84
C ASP A 39 -19.33 5.45 -47.31
N LEU A 40 -20.41 6.23 -47.14
CA LEU A 40 -21.69 5.77 -46.61
C LEU A 40 -22.25 4.56 -47.39
N ARG A 41 -22.16 4.59 -48.73
CA ARG A 41 -22.68 3.48 -49.58
C ARG A 41 -21.89 2.19 -49.37
N ARG A 42 -20.57 2.31 -49.18
CA ARG A 42 -19.72 1.15 -48.85
C ARG A 42 -20.03 0.63 -47.45
N ALA A 43 -20.22 1.52 -46.47
CA ALA A 43 -20.58 1.14 -45.11
C ALA A 43 -21.92 0.38 -45.06
N GLU A 44 -22.95 0.84 -45.77
CA GLU A 44 -24.23 0.12 -45.92
C GLU A 44 -24.06 -1.26 -46.57
N ARG A 45 -23.21 -1.35 -47.61
CA ARG A 45 -22.87 -2.64 -48.26
C ARG A 45 -22.23 -3.61 -47.28
N TRP A 46 -21.28 -3.13 -46.46
CA TRP A 46 -20.61 -3.95 -45.44
C TRP A 46 -21.56 -4.39 -44.33
N ARG A 47 -22.47 -3.51 -43.89
CA ARG A 47 -23.54 -3.89 -42.95
C ARG A 47 -24.39 -5.03 -43.50
N MET A 48 -24.81 -4.96 -44.76
CA MET A 48 -25.59 -6.03 -45.40
C MET A 48 -24.80 -7.34 -45.54
N ASP A 49 -23.50 -7.25 -45.77
CA ASP A 49 -22.62 -8.41 -45.84
C ASP A 49 -22.49 -9.12 -44.49
N VAL A 50 -22.30 -8.36 -43.40
CA VAL A 50 -22.31 -8.89 -42.02
C VAL A 50 -23.65 -9.55 -41.70
N ILE A 51 -24.78 -8.92 -42.06
CA ILE A 51 -26.13 -9.48 -41.85
C ILE A 51 -26.31 -10.82 -42.58
N ARG A 52 -25.83 -10.95 -43.83
CA ARG A 52 -25.87 -12.22 -44.57
C ARG A 52 -24.96 -13.29 -43.98
N GLU A 53 -23.86 -12.88 -43.36
CA GLU A 53 -22.95 -13.80 -42.66
C GLU A 53 -23.60 -14.32 -41.36
N ILE A 54 -24.24 -13.45 -40.58
CA ILE A 54 -25.02 -13.82 -39.40
C ILE A 54 -26.14 -14.80 -39.78
N ALA A 55 -26.93 -14.50 -40.81
CA ALA A 55 -28.03 -15.38 -41.24
C ALA A 55 -27.54 -16.77 -41.66
N ARG A 56 -26.37 -16.88 -42.31
CA ARG A 56 -25.76 -18.17 -42.66
C ARG A 56 -25.31 -18.96 -41.42
N LYS A 57 -24.69 -18.31 -40.43
CA LYS A 57 -24.26 -18.97 -39.20
C LYS A 57 -25.44 -19.38 -38.31
N ILE A 58 -26.49 -18.56 -38.25
CA ILE A 58 -27.75 -18.93 -37.58
C ILE A 58 -28.38 -20.15 -38.26
N ALA A 59 -28.43 -20.22 -39.58
CA ALA A 59 -28.94 -21.41 -40.27
C ALA A 59 -28.10 -22.67 -39.98
N GLN A 60 -26.79 -22.52 -39.76
CA GLN A 60 -25.91 -23.62 -39.35
C GLN A 60 -26.17 -24.05 -37.90
N ILE A 61 -26.26 -23.11 -36.95
CA ILE A 61 -26.41 -23.40 -35.51
C ILE A 61 -27.77 -24.02 -35.15
N GLN A 62 -28.75 -23.97 -36.05
CA GLN A 62 -30.02 -24.66 -35.88
C GLN A 62 -29.91 -26.19 -36.01
N ASN A 63 -28.81 -26.74 -36.52
CA ASN A 63 -28.60 -28.19 -36.59
C ASN A 63 -28.05 -28.73 -35.27
N PRO A 64 -28.83 -29.49 -34.45
CA PRO A 64 -28.38 -30.02 -33.18
C PRO A 64 -27.32 -31.13 -33.31
N GLY A 65 -27.10 -31.67 -34.52
CA GLY A 65 -26.08 -32.69 -34.78
C GLY A 65 -24.65 -32.13 -34.94
N LEU A 66 -24.46 -30.81 -34.89
CA LEU A 66 -23.13 -30.20 -34.77
C LEU A 66 -22.66 -30.44 -33.34
N GLY A 67 -21.53 -31.13 -33.15
CA GLY A 67 -21.03 -31.41 -31.79
C GLY A 67 -20.96 -30.15 -30.90
N GLU A 68 -21.05 -30.34 -29.58
CA GLU A 68 -21.20 -29.28 -28.58
C GLU A 68 -20.22 -28.11 -28.77
N PHE A 69 -18.93 -28.45 -28.96
CA PHE A 69 -17.85 -27.51 -29.21
C PHE A 69 -18.12 -26.60 -30.42
N LYS A 70 -18.61 -27.20 -31.51
CA LYS A 70 -18.90 -26.47 -32.75
C LYS A 70 -20.12 -25.56 -32.62
N ILE A 71 -21.11 -25.94 -31.80
CA ILE A 71 -22.24 -25.08 -31.47
C ILE A 71 -21.77 -23.88 -30.65
N ARG A 72 -20.91 -24.08 -29.64
CA ARG A 72 -20.33 -23.00 -28.83
C ARG A 72 -19.54 -22.00 -29.69
N ASP A 73 -18.66 -22.51 -30.57
CA ASP A 73 -17.90 -21.69 -31.52
C ASP A 73 -18.81 -20.87 -32.44
N LEU A 74 -19.82 -21.51 -33.03
CA LEU A 74 -20.79 -20.82 -33.90
C LEU A 74 -21.56 -19.73 -33.13
N ASN A 75 -21.91 -19.96 -31.87
CA ASN A 75 -22.60 -18.97 -31.04
C ASN A 75 -21.69 -17.77 -30.74
N ASP A 76 -20.42 -18.00 -30.44
CA ASP A 76 -19.43 -16.94 -30.24
C ASP A 76 -19.19 -16.13 -31.51
N GLU A 77 -19.08 -16.78 -32.66
CA GLU A 77 -18.95 -16.12 -33.95
C GLU A 77 -20.18 -15.26 -34.29
N ILE A 78 -21.40 -15.74 -33.99
CA ILE A 78 -22.62 -14.95 -34.17
C ILE A 78 -22.60 -13.71 -33.26
N ASN A 79 -22.24 -13.86 -31.99
CA ASN A 79 -22.14 -12.72 -31.05
C ASN A 79 -21.05 -11.72 -31.48
N LYS A 80 -19.90 -12.18 -31.98
CA LYS A 80 -18.86 -11.33 -32.58
C LYS A 80 -19.39 -10.56 -33.78
N LEU A 81 -20.10 -11.22 -34.71
CA LEU A 81 -20.68 -10.57 -35.88
C LEU A 81 -21.79 -9.57 -35.51
N LEU A 82 -22.57 -9.81 -34.45
CA LEU A 82 -23.57 -8.85 -33.95
C LEU A 82 -22.91 -7.57 -33.41
N LYS A 83 -21.76 -7.69 -32.73
CA LYS A 83 -20.94 -6.52 -32.35
C LYS A 83 -20.40 -5.80 -33.59
N THR A 84 -19.90 -6.54 -34.59
CA THR A 84 -19.47 -5.93 -35.87
C THR A 84 -20.63 -5.22 -36.58
N LYS A 85 -21.84 -5.79 -36.60
CA LYS A 85 -23.07 -5.15 -37.12
C LYS A 85 -23.31 -3.83 -36.41
N TYR A 86 -23.24 -3.80 -35.08
CA TYR A 86 -23.39 -2.59 -34.29
C TYR A 86 -22.35 -1.52 -34.64
N HIS A 87 -21.07 -1.88 -34.79
CA HIS A 87 -20.02 -0.94 -35.21
C HIS A 87 -20.28 -0.35 -36.61
N TRP A 88 -20.75 -1.15 -37.56
CA TRP A 88 -21.16 -0.63 -38.87
C TRP A 88 -22.39 0.29 -38.80
N GLU A 89 -23.37 -0.02 -37.95
CA GLU A 89 -24.54 0.84 -37.72
C GLU A 89 -24.16 2.19 -37.10
N VAL A 90 -23.23 2.19 -36.12
CA VAL A 90 -22.68 3.42 -35.55
C VAL A 90 -21.92 4.20 -36.62
N ARG A 91 -21.07 3.55 -37.41
CA ARG A 91 -20.33 4.23 -38.48
C ARG A 91 -21.24 4.84 -39.54
N ILE A 92 -22.32 4.15 -39.91
CA ILE A 92 -23.33 4.68 -40.84
C ILE A 92 -23.98 5.94 -40.25
N CYS A 93 -24.30 5.94 -38.95
CA CYS A 93 -24.83 7.12 -38.27
C CYS A 93 -23.82 8.28 -38.25
N GLU A 94 -22.54 8.00 -37.96
CA GLU A 94 -21.46 9.00 -38.01
C GLU A 94 -21.24 9.61 -39.39
N LEU A 95 -21.44 8.83 -40.47
CA LEU A 95 -21.34 9.28 -41.86
C LEU A 95 -22.62 10.00 -42.35
N GLY A 96 -23.58 10.28 -41.47
CA GLY A 96 -24.84 10.98 -41.80
C GLY A 96 -25.93 10.07 -42.39
N GLY A 97 -25.79 8.75 -42.26
CA GLY A 97 -26.77 7.77 -42.69
C GLY A 97 -27.91 7.53 -41.67
N PRO A 98 -28.91 6.70 -42.02
CA PRO A 98 -30.04 6.41 -41.16
C PRO A 98 -29.63 5.64 -39.89
N ASP A 99 -30.21 6.01 -38.74
CA ASP A 99 -30.01 5.28 -37.49
C ASP A 99 -30.77 3.94 -37.50
N TYR A 100 -30.10 2.90 -37.99
CA TYR A 100 -30.64 1.54 -38.03
C TYR A 100 -30.97 0.97 -36.64
N LYS A 101 -30.49 1.55 -35.52
CA LYS A 101 -30.92 1.10 -34.17
C LYS A 101 -32.39 1.42 -33.92
N ARG A 102 -32.88 2.53 -34.49
CA ARG A 102 -34.28 2.97 -34.39
C ARG A 102 -35.14 2.42 -35.52
N ILE A 103 -34.58 2.32 -36.73
CA ILE A 103 -35.34 2.00 -37.94
C ILE A 103 -35.37 0.50 -38.26
N ALA A 104 -34.27 -0.22 -38.06
CA ALA A 104 -34.18 -1.59 -38.55
C ALA A 104 -35.01 -2.57 -37.68
N PRO A 105 -35.75 -3.50 -38.30
CA PRO A 105 -36.41 -4.56 -37.56
C PRO A 105 -35.38 -5.39 -36.79
N LYS A 106 -35.63 -5.64 -35.50
CA LYS A 106 -34.82 -6.51 -34.64
C LYS A 106 -34.97 -8.01 -35.00
N MET A 107 -35.07 -8.38 -36.28
CA MET A 107 -35.34 -9.75 -36.73
C MET A 107 -34.26 -10.74 -36.27
N LEU A 108 -32.98 -10.41 -36.50
CA LEU A 108 -31.86 -11.26 -36.07
C LEU A 108 -31.71 -11.32 -34.55
N ASP A 109 -32.09 -10.23 -33.86
CA ASP A 109 -31.97 -10.12 -32.41
C ASP A 109 -33.04 -10.92 -31.66
N ARG A 110 -34.13 -11.30 -32.34
CA ARG A 110 -35.28 -12.04 -31.78
C ARG A 110 -35.03 -13.53 -31.62
N GLU A 111 -34.11 -14.09 -32.39
CA GLU A 111 -33.77 -15.52 -32.32
C GLU A 111 -32.81 -15.85 -31.18
N GLY A 112 -32.06 -14.85 -30.70
CA GLY A 112 -31.13 -14.99 -29.58
C GLY A 112 -31.82 -14.78 -28.24
N ARG A 113 -31.52 -15.65 -27.27
CA ARG A 113 -32.01 -15.51 -25.89
C ARG A 113 -30.83 -15.13 -24.97
N GLU A 114 -30.97 -14.08 -24.18
CA GLU A 114 -29.96 -13.65 -23.19
C GLU A 114 -30.25 -14.35 -21.86
N VAL A 115 -29.19 -14.80 -21.17
CA VAL A 115 -29.32 -15.43 -19.85
C VAL A 115 -29.46 -14.32 -18.79
N PRO A 116 -30.34 -14.47 -17.78
CA PRO A 116 -30.46 -13.51 -16.69
C PRO A 116 -29.09 -13.21 -16.04
N GLY A 117 -28.68 -11.93 -16.06
CA GLY A 117 -27.40 -11.47 -15.50
C GLY A 117 -26.32 -11.13 -16.53
N ASN A 118 -26.32 -11.77 -17.71
CA ASN A 118 -25.40 -11.43 -18.80
C ASN A 118 -26.05 -10.45 -19.77
N ARG A 119 -25.74 -9.16 -19.65
CA ARG A 119 -26.23 -8.16 -20.62
C ARG A 119 -25.44 -8.24 -21.93
N GLY A 120 -26.11 -8.56 -23.03
CA GLY A 120 -25.59 -8.42 -24.40
C GLY A 120 -24.95 -9.65 -25.04
N TYR A 121 -24.87 -10.80 -24.37
CA TYR A 121 -24.47 -12.08 -24.98
C TYR A 121 -25.70 -12.98 -25.16
N LYS A 122 -25.96 -13.41 -26.40
CA LYS A 122 -27.17 -14.15 -26.79
C LYS A 122 -26.85 -15.59 -27.19
N TYR A 123 -27.76 -16.51 -26.91
CA TYR A 123 -27.69 -17.90 -27.34
C TYR A 123 -28.68 -18.18 -28.48
N PHE A 124 -28.20 -18.71 -29.61
CA PHE A 124 -28.96 -18.94 -30.85
C PHE A 124 -29.13 -20.43 -31.16
N GLY A 125 -30.29 -20.83 -31.69
CA GLY A 125 -30.55 -22.21 -32.14
C GLY A 125 -30.22 -23.27 -31.08
N ALA A 126 -29.45 -24.30 -31.47
CA ALA A 126 -29.04 -25.40 -30.60
C ALA A 126 -28.13 -24.96 -29.44
N ALA A 127 -27.57 -23.74 -29.47
CA ALA A 127 -26.77 -23.21 -28.35
C ALA A 127 -27.59 -22.99 -27.08
N LYS A 128 -28.92 -22.89 -27.18
CA LYS A 128 -29.83 -22.79 -26.03
C LYS A 128 -29.95 -24.10 -25.25
N ASP A 129 -29.72 -25.23 -25.92
CA ASP A 129 -29.87 -26.58 -25.37
C ASP A 129 -28.54 -27.16 -24.85
N LEU A 130 -27.47 -26.36 -24.88
CA LEU A 130 -26.16 -26.76 -24.37
C LEU A 130 -26.22 -27.05 -22.86
N PRO A 131 -25.50 -28.09 -22.38
CA PRO A 131 -25.40 -28.40 -20.95
C PRO A 131 -24.95 -27.16 -20.15
N GLY A 132 -25.64 -26.88 -19.04
CA GLY A 132 -25.44 -25.68 -18.20
C GLY A 132 -26.13 -24.40 -18.71
N ILE A 133 -26.31 -24.21 -20.02
CA ILE A 133 -27.05 -23.07 -20.58
C ILE A 133 -28.56 -23.33 -20.52
N ARG A 134 -28.96 -24.57 -20.81
CA ARG A 134 -30.36 -25.02 -20.70
C ARG A 134 -30.90 -24.79 -19.28
N GLU A 135 -30.12 -25.13 -18.27
CA GLU A 135 -30.45 -24.94 -16.84
C GLU A 135 -30.64 -23.47 -16.47
N LEU A 136 -29.88 -22.57 -17.10
CA LEU A 136 -30.01 -21.13 -16.89
C LEU A 136 -31.26 -20.54 -17.53
N PHE A 137 -31.82 -21.20 -18.56
CA PHE A 137 -33.11 -20.85 -19.16
C PHE A 137 -34.31 -21.57 -18.53
N GLU A 138 -34.09 -22.74 -17.91
CA GLU A 138 -35.12 -23.51 -17.22
C GLU A 138 -35.42 -22.99 -15.80
N LYS A 139 -34.49 -22.26 -15.17
CA LYS A 139 -34.78 -21.58 -13.91
C LYS A 139 -35.97 -20.65 -14.14
N PRO A 140 -37.13 -20.89 -13.49
CA PRO A 140 -38.29 -20.05 -13.66
C PRO A 140 -37.86 -18.63 -13.36
N ASP A 141 -38.27 -17.72 -14.24
CA ASP A 141 -38.14 -16.30 -14.00
C ASP A 141 -38.63 -16.09 -12.56
N ALA A 142 -37.74 -15.67 -11.66
CA ALA A 142 -38.16 -15.12 -10.38
C ALA A 142 -38.82 -13.78 -10.71
N GLU A 143 -40.02 -13.88 -11.28
CA GLU A 143 -40.88 -12.80 -11.71
C GLU A 143 -41.22 -11.97 -10.46
N GLU A 144 -40.84 -10.69 -10.54
CA GLU A 144 -41.56 -9.57 -9.93
C GLU A 144 -41.46 -9.27 -8.41
N MET A 145 -40.39 -9.66 -7.71
CA MET A 145 -40.13 -9.11 -6.36
C MET A 145 -38.75 -8.46 -6.15
N LYS A 146 -38.19 -7.84 -7.19
CA LYS A 146 -37.14 -6.82 -7.01
C LYS A 146 -37.77 -5.44 -7.12
N THR A 147 -38.60 -5.07 -6.13
CA THR A 147 -38.77 -3.66 -5.76
C THR A 147 -37.37 -3.03 -5.76
N LYS A 148 -37.18 -1.98 -6.58
CA LYS A 148 -35.89 -1.32 -6.74
C LYS A 148 -35.29 -1.15 -5.34
N LYS A 149 -34.04 -1.53 -5.07
CA LYS A 149 -33.42 -1.36 -3.73
C LYS A 149 -33.71 0.03 -3.11
N ARG A 150 -33.84 1.05 -3.97
CA ARG A 150 -34.25 2.41 -3.62
C ARG A 150 -35.69 2.59 -3.08
N GLN A 151 -36.66 1.75 -3.46
CA GLN A 151 -38.03 1.71 -2.92
C GLN A 151 -38.12 0.96 -1.59
N VAL A 152 -37.26 -0.03 -1.34
CA VAL A 152 -37.17 -0.70 -0.03
C VAL A 152 -36.56 0.24 1.00
N LEU A 153 -35.50 0.98 0.64
CA LEU A 153 -34.90 2.03 1.48
C LEU A 153 -35.89 3.12 1.88
N HIS A 154 -36.93 3.38 1.08
CA HIS A 154 -37.95 4.39 1.38
C HIS A 154 -39.05 3.91 2.33
N ARG A 155 -39.04 2.62 2.73
CA ARG A 155 -40.03 1.99 3.64
C ARG A 155 -39.42 1.42 4.92
N LEU A 156 -38.15 1.71 5.22
CA LEU A 156 -37.53 1.31 6.48
C LEU A 156 -37.99 2.30 7.56
N ASP A 157 -38.75 1.83 8.53
CA ASP A 157 -39.23 2.57 9.70
C ASP A 157 -38.32 2.32 10.92
N ALA A 158 -38.61 3.01 12.04
CA ALA A 158 -37.82 2.90 13.27
C ALA A 158 -37.70 1.44 13.79
N SER A 159 -38.70 0.59 13.53
CA SER A 159 -38.64 -0.83 13.89
C SER A 159 -37.51 -1.61 13.19
N TYR A 160 -37.12 -1.20 11.97
CA TYR A 160 -36.03 -1.87 11.24
C TYR A 160 -34.66 -1.68 11.92
N TYR A 161 -34.48 -0.57 12.62
CA TYR A 161 -33.24 -0.20 13.28
C TYR A 161 -33.20 -0.58 14.77
N GLY A 162 -34.20 -1.31 15.28
CA GLY A 162 -34.25 -1.73 16.69
C GLY A 162 -34.67 -0.63 17.67
N TYR A 163 -35.18 0.52 17.20
CA TYR A 163 -35.58 1.63 18.08
C TYR A 163 -36.86 1.36 18.89
N LEU A 164 -37.58 0.26 18.64
CA LEU A 164 -38.78 -0.14 19.40
C LEU A 164 -38.53 -1.39 20.26
N ASP A 165 -37.28 -1.84 20.38
CA ASP A 165 -36.96 -3.05 21.14
C ASP A 165 -37.16 -2.81 22.66
N GLU A 166 -37.04 -1.57 23.14
CA GLU A 166 -37.34 -1.17 24.53
C GLU A 166 -38.85 -1.10 24.85
N ASP A 167 -39.71 -1.00 23.82
CA ASP A 167 -41.16 -0.80 23.98
C ASP A 167 -41.94 -2.09 24.30
N ASP A 168 -41.32 -3.27 24.17
CA ASP A 168 -41.96 -4.56 24.50
C ASP A 168 -42.05 -4.84 26.02
N GLY A 169 -41.36 -4.02 26.83
CA GLY A 169 -41.34 -4.11 28.29
C GLY A 169 -40.61 -5.34 28.85
N VAL A 170 -39.93 -6.13 28.00
CA VAL A 170 -39.19 -7.33 28.40
C VAL A 170 -37.74 -7.00 28.74
N ILE A 171 -37.13 -6.03 28.03
CA ILE A 171 -35.72 -5.67 28.21
C ILE A 171 -35.47 -4.99 29.57
N LEU A 172 -36.27 -4.00 29.95
CA LEU A 172 -36.06 -3.22 31.18
C LEU A 172 -36.01 -4.06 32.48
N PRO A 173 -36.90 -5.07 32.70
CA PRO A 173 -36.78 -5.97 33.85
C PRO A 173 -35.50 -6.81 33.85
N LEU A 174 -35.06 -7.28 32.68
CA LEU A 174 -33.85 -8.11 32.54
C LEU A 174 -32.59 -7.28 32.77
N GLU A 175 -32.52 -6.07 32.22
CA GLU A 175 -31.41 -5.14 32.46
C GLU A 175 -31.29 -4.77 33.93
N LYS A 176 -32.42 -4.53 34.61
CA LYS A 176 -32.44 -4.24 36.06
C LYS A 176 -31.93 -5.41 36.91
N GLU A 177 -32.24 -6.65 36.54
CA GLU A 177 -31.71 -7.83 37.21
C GLU A 177 -30.19 -7.95 37.01
N GLN A 178 -29.72 -7.72 35.79
CA GLN A 178 -28.29 -7.74 35.45
C GLN A 178 -27.51 -6.60 36.13
N GLU A 179 -28.10 -5.40 36.21
CA GLU A 179 -27.52 -4.23 36.88
C GLU A 179 -27.35 -4.50 38.39
N MET A 180 -28.36 -5.10 39.04
CA MET A 180 -28.28 -5.50 40.45
C MET A 180 -27.13 -6.49 40.71
N GLU A 181 -26.94 -7.48 39.83
CA GLU A 181 -25.81 -8.43 39.93
C GLU A 181 -24.46 -7.74 39.72
N ALA A 182 -24.36 -6.86 38.72
CA ALA A 182 -23.14 -6.12 38.43
C ALA A 182 -22.73 -5.18 39.59
N ILE A 183 -23.70 -4.46 40.17
CA ILE A 183 -23.49 -3.61 41.35
C ILE A 183 -23.06 -4.46 42.55
N ALA A 184 -23.71 -5.60 42.81
CA ALA A 184 -23.35 -6.47 43.91
C ALA A 184 -21.91 -6.98 43.80
N LYS A 185 -21.48 -7.35 42.58
CA LYS A 185 -20.11 -7.77 42.29
C LYS A 185 -19.11 -6.63 42.50
N ALA A 186 -19.39 -5.44 41.98
CA ALA A 186 -18.51 -4.27 42.15
C ALA A 186 -18.38 -3.85 43.63
N VAL A 187 -19.45 -3.92 44.42
CA VAL A 187 -19.42 -3.64 45.86
C VAL A 187 -18.58 -4.68 46.62
N GLN A 188 -18.63 -5.94 46.20
CA GLN A 188 -17.81 -7.00 46.81
C GLN A 188 -16.32 -6.77 46.50
N ASP A 189 -15.98 -6.50 45.24
CA ASP A 189 -14.60 -6.19 44.81
C ASP A 189 -14.05 -4.97 45.58
N TRP A 190 -14.88 -3.94 45.82
CA TRP A 190 -14.50 -2.77 46.61
C TRP A 190 -14.26 -3.09 48.09
N LYS A 191 -15.06 -3.96 48.71
CA LYS A 191 -14.85 -4.39 50.10
C LYS A 191 -13.56 -5.19 50.25
N ASP A 192 -13.30 -6.10 49.31
CA ASP A 192 -12.10 -6.94 49.30
C ASP A 192 -10.82 -6.09 49.16
N GLN A 193 -10.87 -4.99 48.39
CA GLN A 193 -9.77 -4.04 48.29
C GLN A 193 -9.57 -3.20 49.56
N LYS A 194 -10.63 -2.96 50.34
CA LYS A 194 -10.59 -2.09 51.53
C LYS A 194 -10.12 -2.81 52.80
N GLU A 195 -10.19 -4.14 52.86
CA GLU A 195 -9.75 -4.96 54.00
C GLU A 195 -8.26 -5.37 53.95
N SER A 196 -7.50 -4.91 52.96
CA SER A 196 -6.05 -5.08 52.87
C SER A 196 -5.29 -4.00 53.66
N PRO A 197 -4.57 -4.31 54.78
CA PRO A 197 -3.86 -3.31 55.56
C PRO A 197 -2.36 -3.27 55.21
N PHE A 198 -1.92 -2.26 54.44
CA PHE A 198 -0.59 -1.62 54.56
C PHE A 198 -0.46 -0.33 53.73
N ASP A 199 -0.41 0.83 54.43
CA ASP A 199 0.43 2.04 54.27
C ASP A 199 1.16 2.26 52.92
N THR A 200 1.24 3.43 52.27
CA THR A 200 1.17 4.84 52.71
C THR A 200 1.41 5.80 51.51
N PHE A 201 0.85 7.01 51.60
CA PHE A 201 1.27 8.30 50.99
C PHE A 201 1.15 8.58 49.47
N GLY A 202 0.15 9.40 49.11
CA GLY A 202 0.40 10.73 48.51
C GLY A 202 -0.12 11.02 47.10
N GLU A 203 -1.31 11.65 47.01
CA GLU A 203 -1.70 12.79 46.13
C GLU A 203 -1.45 12.67 44.60
N GLU A 204 -2.38 12.81 43.64
CA GLU A 204 -3.74 13.32 43.50
C GLU A 204 -4.28 12.74 42.16
N GLU A 205 -5.39 12.01 42.14
CA GLU A 205 -6.22 11.91 40.91
C GLU A 205 -7.69 12.02 41.30
N GLY A 206 -8.26 13.17 40.95
CA GLY A 206 -9.68 13.45 41.09
C GLY A 206 -10.51 12.58 40.15
N ILE A 207 -11.35 11.76 40.76
CA ILE A 207 -12.44 11.01 40.16
C ILE A 207 -13.39 12.00 39.46
N HIS A 208 -13.45 11.97 38.13
CA HIS A 208 -14.58 12.57 37.41
C HIS A 208 -15.47 11.44 36.87
N LEU A 209 -16.58 11.25 37.58
CA LEU A 209 -17.67 10.37 37.23
C LEU A 209 -18.27 10.78 35.88
N TYR A 210 -18.60 9.78 35.06
CA TYR A 210 -19.43 9.90 33.87
C TYR A 210 -20.84 10.32 34.31
N GLU A 211 -21.25 11.52 33.93
CA GLU A 211 -22.66 11.94 33.93
C GLU A 211 -23.15 11.93 32.49
N ASP A 212 -23.96 10.93 32.16
CA ASP A 212 -24.91 10.98 31.06
C ASP A 212 -25.84 12.19 31.25
N SER A 213 -25.82 13.10 30.29
CA SER A 213 -26.90 14.08 30.10
C SER A 213 -27.36 14.03 28.66
N PHE A 214 -28.41 13.22 28.49
CA PHE A 214 -29.37 13.27 27.42
C PHE A 214 -30.07 14.64 27.44
N ASP A 215 -29.84 15.47 26.43
CA ASP A 215 -30.68 16.65 26.17
C ASP A 215 -31.22 16.58 24.74
N THR A 216 -32.35 15.88 24.62
CA THR A 216 -33.28 16.00 23.49
C THR A 216 -34.09 17.28 23.66
N THR A 217 -33.82 18.27 22.81
CA THR A 217 -34.79 19.33 22.51
C THR A 217 -35.03 19.41 20.99
N ILE A 218 -36.32 19.34 20.69
CA ILE A 218 -36.98 19.18 19.41
C ILE A 218 -37.21 20.56 18.77
N GLU A 219 -36.87 20.70 17.48
CA GLU A 219 -37.55 21.65 16.58
C GLU A 219 -37.90 20.93 15.26
N PRO A 220 -39.19 20.86 14.88
CA PRO A 220 -39.62 20.38 13.57
C PRO A 220 -40.27 21.50 12.75
N GLU A 221 -39.64 21.98 11.68
CA GLU A 221 -40.28 22.88 10.70
C GLU A 221 -40.75 22.13 9.44
N GLU A 222 -42.07 21.93 9.44
CA GLU A 222 -43.07 22.09 8.38
C GLU A 222 -42.85 21.56 6.95
N TYR A 223 -43.67 20.54 6.67
CA TYR A 223 -44.29 20.21 5.39
C TYR A 223 -44.94 21.42 4.70
N LEU A 224 -44.79 21.54 3.37
CA LEU A 224 -45.89 22.00 2.50
C LEU A 224 -45.81 21.34 1.13
N SER A 225 -46.88 20.61 0.82
CA SER A 225 -47.17 19.93 -0.44
C SER A 225 -47.95 20.87 -1.37
N GLY A 226 -47.74 20.75 -2.68
CA GLY A 226 -48.52 21.47 -3.69
C GLY A 226 -48.36 20.85 -5.08
N GLU A 227 -49.47 20.37 -5.62
CA GLU A 227 -49.64 19.59 -6.85
C GLU A 227 -49.41 20.41 -8.16
N GLY A 228 -49.22 19.71 -9.29
CA GLY A 228 -48.79 20.24 -10.62
C GLY A 228 -49.89 20.95 -11.45
N PRO A 229 -50.01 20.75 -12.79
CA PRO A 229 -49.19 19.99 -13.76
C PRO A 229 -48.95 20.73 -15.13
N SER A 230 -48.36 20.00 -16.10
CA SER A 230 -48.45 20.14 -17.59
C SER A 230 -47.52 21.09 -18.38
N ALA A 231 -46.41 20.52 -18.89
CA ALA A 231 -45.95 20.32 -20.30
C ALA A 231 -46.23 21.35 -21.45
N PRO A 232 -45.56 21.24 -22.62
CA PRO A 232 -44.12 21.29 -22.97
C PRO A 232 -43.86 22.19 -24.23
N VAL A 233 -42.74 21.98 -24.97
CA VAL A 233 -42.33 22.54 -26.31
C VAL A 233 -41.27 23.66 -26.20
N GLU A 234 -40.18 23.82 -26.97
CA GLU A 234 -39.32 23.04 -27.89
C GLU A 234 -38.30 24.07 -28.46
N SER A 235 -37.07 23.64 -28.83
CA SER A 235 -36.08 24.36 -29.70
C SER A 235 -35.38 25.61 -29.13
N GLN A 236 -34.18 26.06 -29.51
CA GLN A 236 -32.97 25.61 -30.23
C GLN A 236 -31.95 26.77 -30.08
N ASP A 237 -30.65 26.46 -30.14
CA ASP A 237 -29.52 27.31 -30.58
C ASP A 237 -28.96 28.52 -29.77
N THR A 238 -27.74 28.28 -29.28
CA THR A 238 -26.48 29.08 -29.44
C THR A 238 -26.26 30.44 -28.75
N ASN A 239 -25.11 30.51 -28.06
CA ASN A 239 -24.19 31.65 -27.86
C ASN A 239 -24.69 32.93 -27.17
N LYS A 240 -24.24 33.16 -25.92
CA LYS A 240 -23.65 34.41 -25.35
C LYS A 240 -23.63 34.30 -23.81
N ARG A 241 -22.43 34.26 -23.20
CA ARG A 241 -21.78 35.38 -22.47
C ARG A 241 -22.54 35.89 -21.24
N THR A 242 -21.82 35.82 -20.11
CA THR A 242 -21.81 36.72 -18.94
C THR A 242 -23.07 36.80 -18.06
N TYR A 243 -22.97 36.17 -16.87
CA TYR A 243 -23.48 36.73 -15.62
C TYR A 243 -22.27 37.16 -14.78
N GLU A 244 -21.93 38.44 -14.86
CA GLU A 244 -21.18 39.15 -13.82
C GLU A 244 -22.14 39.46 -12.67
N GLY A 245 -21.63 39.39 -11.44
CA GLY A 245 -22.25 40.08 -10.30
C GLY A 245 -22.42 39.22 -9.05
N LEU A 246 -21.31 38.80 -8.41
CA LEU A 246 -21.27 38.56 -6.97
C LEU A 246 -19.88 38.98 -6.46
N ILE A 247 -19.90 40.03 -5.64
CA ILE A 247 -18.76 40.73 -5.04
C ILE A 247 -17.97 39.75 -4.15
N PRO A 248 -16.62 39.70 -4.20
CA PRO A 248 -15.85 38.91 -3.24
C PRO A 248 -16.00 39.56 -1.86
N GLN A 249 -16.64 38.87 -0.92
CA GLN A 249 -16.55 39.23 0.50
C GLN A 249 -15.08 39.11 0.91
N VAL A 250 -14.41 40.25 1.09
CA VAL A 250 -13.11 40.32 1.77
C VAL A 250 -13.36 40.00 3.24
N GLU A 251 -12.85 38.87 3.72
CA GLU A 251 -12.88 38.52 5.13
C GLU A 251 -12.11 39.57 5.94
N VAL A 252 -12.83 40.29 6.81
CA VAL A 252 -12.24 41.29 7.72
C VAL A 252 -11.62 40.51 8.89
N PRO A 253 -10.30 40.64 9.16
CA PRO A 253 -9.64 39.93 10.25
C PRO A 253 -10.29 40.24 11.60
N MET A 254 -10.43 39.25 12.47
CA MET A 254 -10.93 39.47 13.83
C MET A 254 -9.88 40.21 14.66
N GLN A 255 -10.33 40.88 15.73
CA GLN A 255 -9.45 41.63 16.64
C GLN A 255 -8.24 40.79 17.13
N LYS A 256 -8.45 39.49 17.33
CA LYS A 256 -7.42 38.52 17.74
C LYS A 256 -6.35 38.29 16.67
N ASP A 257 -6.73 38.27 15.40
CA ASP A 257 -5.81 38.11 14.27
C ASP A 257 -4.92 39.35 14.11
N ILE A 258 -5.49 40.54 14.37
CA ILE A 258 -4.76 41.81 14.37
C ILE A 258 -3.76 41.85 15.55
N GLU A 259 -4.17 41.41 16.74
CA GLU A 259 -3.29 41.33 17.91
C GLU A 259 -2.12 40.37 17.68
N GLU A 260 -2.35 39.19 17.11
CA GLU A 260 -1.30 38.21 16.82
C GLU A 260 -0.33 38.73 15.73
N ALA A 261 -0.84 39.36 14.68
CA ALA A 261 -0.03 39.98 13.64
C ALA A 261 0.84 41.13 14.20
N LEU A 262 0.29 41.98 15.07
CA LEU A 262 1.04 43.05 15.75
C LEU A 262 2.14 42.48 16.66
N LEU A 263 1.84 41.40 17.38
CA LEU A 263 2.78 40.75 18.30
C LEU A 263 3.94 40.09 17.53
N ASN A 264 3.67 39.46 16.39
CA ASN A 264 4.70 38.92 15.50
C ASN A 264 5.56 40.02 14.87
N ARG A 265 4.96 41.13 14.44
CA ARG A 265 5.71 42.28 13.89
C ARG A 265 6.63 42.90 14.94
N LYS A 266 6.15 43.09 16.17
CA LYS A 266 6.94 43.55 17.33
C LYS A 266 8.09 42.60 17.67
N LYS A 267 7.86 41.28 17.67
CA LYS A 267 8.92 40.27 17.89
C LYS A 267 10.01 40.38 16.82
N LYS A 268 9.64 40.56 15.55
CA LYS A 268 10.60 40.70 14.44
C LYS A 268 11.41 41.99 14.55
N GLU A 269 10.77 43.12 14.85
CA GLU A 269 11.47 44.40 15.09
C GLU A 269 12.40 44.35 16.32
N LEU A 270 12.02 43.62 17.38
CA LEU A 270 12.89 43.40 18.54
C LEU A 270 14.08 42.51 18.19
N LEU A 271 13.88 41.44 17.41
CA LEU A 271 14.96 40.60 16.91
C LEU A 271 15.94 41.40 16.04
N GLU A 272 15.45 42.26 15.15
CA GLU A 272 16.29 43.14 14.32
C GLU A 272 17.01 44.22 15.14
N LYS A 273 16.41 44.72 16.24
CA LYS A 273 17.05 45.73 17.11
C LYS A 273 18.06 45.19 18.11
N TYR A 274 17.89 43.95 18.58
CA TYR A 274 18.66 43.40 19.70
C TYR A 274 19.56 42.22 19.31
N ALA A 275 19.44 41.66 18.11
CA ALA A 275 20.44 40.71 17.61
C ALA A 275 21.72 41.47 17.26
N SER A 276 22.74 41.33 18.11
CA SER A 276 24.10 41.76 17.76
C SER A 276 24.61 40.93 16.58
N GLU A 277 25.44 41.53 15.71
CA GLU A 277 26.11 40.79 14.62
C GLU A 277 26.86 39.55 15.14
N ALA A 278 27.41 39.63 16.36
CA ALA A 278 28.03 38.51 17.06
C ALA A 278 27.07 37.32 17.31
N LEU A 279 25.80 37.58 17.65
CA LEU A 279 24.81 36.52 17.90
C LEU A 279 24.41 35.79 16.60
N LEU A 280 24.34 36.52 15.48
CA LEU A 280 24.08 35.96 14.15
C LEU A 280 25.25 35.10 13.67
N GLN A 281 26.48 35.52 13.96
CA GLN A 281 27.69 34.79 13.59
C GLN A 281 27.86 33.50 14.40
N GLN A 282 27.60 33.53 15.71
CA GLN A 282 27.55 32.33 16.56
C GLN A 282 26.46 31.33 16.12
N CYS A 283 25.32 31.79 15.60
CA CYS A 283 24.29 30.91 15.04
C CYS A 283 24.74 30.21 13.75
N LEU A 284 25.61 30.83 12.94
CA LEU A 284 26.18 30.23 11.73
C LEU A 284 27.23 29.17 12.08
N GLU A 285 28.06 29.44 13.09
CA GLU A 285 29.08 28.50 13.58
C GLU A 285 28.46 27.23 14.17
N ALA A 286 27.38 27.36 14.95
CA ALA A 286 26.62 26.22 15.48
C ALA A 286 25.99 25.35 14.38
N ARG A 287 25.58 25.95 13.24
CA ARG A 287 25.04 25.22 12.09
C ARG A 287 26.08 24.35 11.38
N THR A 288 27.32 24.82 11.24
CA THR A 288 28.42 24.03 10.66
C THR A 288 28.82 22.85 11.55
N LEU A 289 28.84 23.06 12.87
CA LEU A 289 29.17 22.07 13.89
C LEU A 289 28.14 20.92 13.92
N MET A 290 26.85 21.26 13.82
CA MET A 290 25.77 20.27 13.74
C MET A 290 25.87 19.36 12.49
N GLY A 291 26.40 19.87 11.37
CA GLY A 291 26.62 19.06 10.17
C GLY A 291 27.64 17.94 10.37
N ILE A 292 28.69 18.19 11.17
CA ILE A 292 29.76 17.21 11.46
C ILE A 292 29.29 16.17 12.48
N VAL A 293 28.56 16.60 13.52
CA VAL A 293 28.04 15.69 14.57
C VAL A 293 26.96 14.76 14.02
N LEU A 294 26.07 15.26 13.16
CA LEU A 294 25.08 14.43 12.46
C LEU A 294 25.75 13.38 11.56
N PHE A 295 26.85 13.73 10.88
CA PHE A 295 27.62 12.80 10.05
C PHE A 295 28.28 11.69 10.90
N ALA A 296 28.89 12.05 12.04
CA ALA A 296 29.52 11.07 12.93
C ALA A 296 28.50 10.15 13.65
N ALA A 297 27.37 10.69 14.11
CA ALA A 297 26.33 9.92 14.81
C ALA A 297 25.56 8.97 13.87
N THR A 298 25.32 9.38 12.62
CA THR A 298 24.75 8.49 11.60
C THR A 298 25.72 7.40 11.15
N TYR A 299 27.03 7.70 11.06
CA TYR A 299 28.03 6.67 10.75
C TYR A 299 28.20 5.63 11.87
N ALA A 300 28.19 6.07 13.14
CA ALA A 300 28.36 5.19 14.31
C ALA A 300 27.15 4.27 14.57
N THR A 301 25.94 4.69 14.20
CA THR A 301 24.70 3.90 14.36
C THR A 301 24.45 2.92 13.23
N VAL A 302 25.04 3.16 12.04
CA VAL A 302 24.81 2.32 10.84
C VAL A 302 25.98 1.35 10.60
N PHE A 303 27.20 1.64 11.06
CA PHE A 303 28.38 0.79 10.81
C PHE A 303 29.32 0.66 12.03
N PRO A 304 28.96 -0.13 13.06
CA PRO A 304 29.80 -0.31 14.26
C PRO A 304 31.18 -0.91 13.95
N ASP A 305 31.29 -1.80 12.96
CA ASP A 305 32.54 -2.48 12.60
C ASP A 305 33.50 -1.68 11.69
N TYR A 306 33.01 -0.60 11.06
CA TYR A 306 33.86 0.34 10.29
C TYR A 306 34.30 1.55 11.11
N PHE A 307 33.59 1.87 12.18
CA PHE A 307 33.93 2.98 13.06
C PHE A 307 35.31 2.79 13.70
N THR A 308 35.65 1.55 14.07
CA THR A 308 36.99 1.17 14.58
C THR A 308 38.12 1.29 13.56
N ARG A 309 37.83 1.18 12.26
CA ARG A 309 38.81 1.42 11.17
C ARG A 309 38.96 2.90 10.83
N ILE A 310 37.86 3.67 10.87
CA ILE A 310 37.88 5.11 10.60
C ILE A 310 38.53 5.88 11.76
N THR A 311 38.37 5.44 13.01
CA THR A 311 39.11 6.00 14.16
C THR A 311 40.61 5.74 14.06
N PHE A 312 41.04 4.67 13.38
CA PHE A 312 42.45 4.34 13.15
C PHE A 312 43.05 5.13 11.95
N ASP A 313 42.28 5.38 10.90
CA ASP A 313 42.71 6.18 9.74
C ASP A 313 42.63 7.70 9.98
N LEU A 314 41.70 8.17 10.82
CA LEU A 314 41.61 9.58 11.24
C LEU A 314 42.78 9.98 12.15
N GLU A 315 43.36 9.05 12.92
CA GLU A 315 44.56 9.28 13.72
C GLU A 315 45.81 9.56 12.86
N GLN A 316 45.87 9.05 11.62
CA GLN A 316 47.05 9.23 10.74
C GLN A 316 46.93 10.40 9.75
N ASN A 317 45.75 10.99 9.56
CA ASN A 317 45.52 12.02 8.52
C ASN A 317 44.69 13.24 8.98
N ALA A 318 44.46 13.40 10.29
CA ALA A 318 43.76 14.55 10.86
C ALA A 318 44.31 15.91 10.38
N ASP A 319 45.64 16.02 10.26
CA ASP A 319 46.31 17.28 9.92
C ASP A 319 45.93 17.81 8.53
N ASN A 320 45.67 16.93 7.56
CA ASN A 320 45.31 17.33 6.18
C ASN A 320 43.80 17.61 6.02
N PHE A 321 42.96 16.87 6.75
CA PHE A 321 41.51 16.99 6.66
C PHE A 321 41.01 18.33 7.22
N PHE A 322 41.56 18.74 8.36
CA PHE A 322 41.21 20.01 9.00
C PHE A 322 41.83 21.23 8.30
N ALA A 323 43.06 21.11 7.76
CA ALA A 323 43.72 22.22 7.06
C ALA A 323 43.00 22.65 5.76
N GLN A 324 42.36 21.72 5.03
CA GLN A 324 41.67 22.04 3.77
C GLN A 324 40.33 22.76 3.94
N HIS A 325 39.69 22.67 5.11
CA HIS A 325 38.33 23.19 5.33
C HIS A 325 38.27 24.44 6.21
N TRP A 326 39.40 24.88 6.80
CA TRP A 326 39.42 25.93 7.83
C TRP A 326 40.02 27.27 7.40
N SER A 327 40.54 27.37 6.17
CA SER A 327 41.24 28.57 5.64
C SER A 327 40.36 29.81 5.50
N SER A 328 39.05 29.73 5.78
CA SER A 328 38.12 30.86 5.70
C SER A 328 37.60 31.40 7.05
N MET A 329 38.12 30.96 8.20
CA MET A 329 37.51 31.24 9.52
C MET A 329 38.27 32.21 10.44
N SER A 330 39.17 33.06 9.92
CA SER A 330 39.91 34.00 10.78
C SER A 330 39.26 35.39 10.87
N VAL A 331 38.63 35.68 12.02
CA VAL A 331 38.41 37.03 12.55
C VAL A 331 38.97 37.06 13.98
N SER A 332 40.05 37.84 14.18
CA SER A 332 40.70 38.30 15.42
C SER A 332 40.49 37.47 16.71
N SER A 333 41.47 36.88 17.37
CA SER A 333 42.92 37.08 17.52
C SER A 333 43.64 35.73 17.41
N SER A 334 44.92 35.71 17.05
CA SER A 334 45.72 34.47 16.95
C SER A 334 45.47 33.54 18.16
N PRO A 335 44.87 32.34 17.97
CA PRO A 335 44.61 31.42 19.07
C PRO A 335 45.96 30.95 19.61
N SER A 336 46.08 30.86 20.94
CA SER A 336 47.36 30.50 21.55
C SER A 336 47.72 29.02 21.32
N LEU A 337 46.71 28.19 21.07
CA LEU A 337 46.81 26.78 20.70
C LEU A 337 46.18 26.50 19.34
N THR A 338 46.77 25.57 18.59
CA THR A 338 46.09 24.94 17.45
C THR A 338 44.91 24.08 17.94
N THR A 339 43.89 23.86 17.10
CA THR A 339 42.71 23.07 17.48
C THR A 339 43.05 21.64 17.89
N THR A 340 44.05 21.04 17.24
CA THR A 340 44.62 19.74 17.64
C THR A 340 45.28 19.79 19.01
N GLU A 341 46.04 20.83 19.33
CA GLU A 341 46.61 21.03 20.67
C GLU A 341 45.54 21.27 21.73
N LEU A 342 44.50 22.04 21.42
CA LEU A 342 43.39 22.33 22.32
C LEU A 342 42.70 21.02 22.72
N TRP A 343 42.31 20.19 21.74
CA TRP A 343 41.68 18.90 22.01
C TRP A 343 42.61 17.95 22.74
N LYS A 344 43.90 17.92 22.38
CA LYS A 344 44.90 17.09 23.06
C LYS A 344 45.04 17.50 24.53
N ARG A 345 45.06 18.80 24.85
CA ARG A 345 45.03 19.27 26.25
C ARG A 345 43.69 18.99 26.93
N ALA A 346 42.57 19.19 26.23
CA ALA A 346 41.23 18.97 26.77
C ALA A 346 40.98 17.52 27.20
N ILE A 347 41.55 16.53 26.50
CA ILE A 347 41.47 15.11 26.86
C ILE A 347 42.63 14.64 27.76
N THR A 348 43.61 15.49 28.06
CA THR A 348 44.71 15.15 28.96
C THR A 348 44.30 15.52 30.39
N PRO A 349 44.31 14.58 31.35
CA PRO A 349 44.03 14.88 32.76
C PRO A 349 45.07 15.85 33.33
N ASN A 350 44.63 16.85 34.11
CA ASN A 350 45.49 17.89 34.71
C ASN A 350 46.38 18.60 33.68
N ALA A 351 45.83 18.96 32.52
CA ALA A 351 46.58 19.72 31.53
C ALA A 351 46.92 21.13 32.05
N ASP A 352 48.06 21.66 31.62
CA ASP A 352 48.48 23.01 32.01
C ASP A 352 47.75 24.06 31.14
N TRP A 353 46.92 24.88 31.77
CA TRP A 353 46.12 25.91 31.13
C TRP A 353 46.77 27.28 31.38
N SER A 354 47.68 27.67 30.50
CA SER A 354 48.43 28.93 30.59
C SER A 354 47.54 30.17 30.36
N GLN A 355 46.49 30.04 29.55
CA GLN A 355 45.51 31.08 29.32
C GLN A 355 44.11 30.57 29.70
N LYS A 356 43.37 31.40 30.42
CA LYS A 356 41.99 31.13 30.82
C LYS A 356 41.09 30.89 29.61
N ASP A 357 41.30 31.64 28.53
CA ASP A 357 40.49 31.57 27.31
C ASP A 357 40.57 30.19 26.62
N ASP A 358 41.74 29.53 26.61
CA ASP A 358 41.88 28.19 26.02
C ASP A 358 41.05 27.13 26.80
N LEU A 359 40.98 27.26 28.13
CA LEU A 359 40.17 26.37 28.97
C LEU A 359 38.67 26.62 28.75
N LEU A 360 38.28 27.88 28.62
CA LEU A 360 36.89 28.27 28.31
C LEU A 360 36.47 27.75 26.93
N ASP A 361 37.35 27.79 25.94
CA ASP A 361 37.13 27.17 24.62
C ASP A 361 36.94 25.64 24.75
N ALA A 362 37.78 24.96 25.53
CA ALA A 362 37.62 23.53 25.79
C ALA A 362 36.27 23.20 26.46
N ILE A 363 35.83 24.02 27.42
CA ILE A 363 34.53 23.89 28.09
C ILE A 363 33.38 24.13 27.10
N TYR A 364 33.49 25.14 26.23
CA TYR A 364 32.51 25.42 25.18
C TYR A 364 32.29 24.19 24.29
N TRP A 365 33.37 23.60 23.76
CA TRP A 365 33.28 22.46 22.85
C TRP A 365 32.81 21.18 23.56
N LEU A 366 33.22 20.95 24.81
CA LEU A 366 32.68 19.88 25.65
C LEU A 366 31.17 19.99 25.79
N LYS A 367 30.66 21.19 26.12
CA LYS A 367 29.22 21.42 26.26
C LYS A 367 28.44 21.21 24.96
N GLN A 368 29.00 21.58 23.81
CA GLN A 368 28.37 21.29 22.51
C GLN A 368 28.21 19.79 22.29
N LEU A 369 29.27 19.02 22.56
CA LEU A 369 29.29 17.57 22.39
C LEU A 369 28.31 16.87 23.35
N VAL A 370 28.34 17.24 24.63
CA VAL A 370 27.40 16.75 25.65
C VAL A 370 25.96 17.09 25.29
N SER A 371 25.70 18.31 24.83
CA SER A 371 24.34 18.76 24.49
C SER A 371 23.78 18.04 23.26
N ALA A 372 24.61 17.75 22.26
CA ALA A 372 24.20 16.94 21.12
C ALA A 372 23.86 15.50 21.54
N LEU A 373 24.70 14.88 22.40
CA LEU A 373 24.44 13.54 22.93
C LEU A 373 23.16 13.48 23.78
N LEU A 374 22.97 14.45 24.68
CA LEU A 374 21.76 14.56 25.49
C LEU A 374 20.52 14.83 24.64
N GLY A 375 20.63 15.62 23.57
CA GLY A 375 19.53 15.87 22.64
C GLY A 375 19.07 14.59 21.94
N VAL A 376 20.03 13.76 21.46
CA VAL A 376 19.71 12.44 20.88
C VAL A 376 19.07 11.54 21.94
N LEU A 377 19.66 11.48 23.14
CA LEU A 377 19.18 10.64 24.24
C LEU A 377 17.76 11.03 24.69
N TRP A 378 17.43 12.32 24.76
CA TRP A 378 16.09 12.81 25.13
C TRP A 378 15.09 12.56 24.00
N GLY A 379 15.55 12.65 22.75
CA GLY A 379 14.78 12.29 21.57
C GLY A 379 14.43 10.81 21.53
N THR A 380 15.33 9.93 21.97
CA THR A 380 15.09 8.48 22.02
C THR A 380 14.34 8.02 23.28
N LEU A 381 14.46 8.72 24.41
CA LEU A 381 13.82 8.40 25.70
C LEU A 381 12.47 9.12 25.96
N PRO A 382 11.69 9.42 24.92
CA PRO A 382 10.65 10.47 24.86
C PRO A 382 10.50 11.44 26.05
N LEU A 383 11.58 12.01 26.58
CA LEU A 383 11.50 12.93 27.72
C LEU A 383 10.94 14.27 27.23
N ARG A 384 9.85 14.75 27.85
CA ARG A 384 9.08 15.93 27.44
C ARG A 384 8.83 16.89 28.61
N GLY A 385 8.56 18.16 28.28
CA GLY A 385 8.11 19.17 29.25
C GLY A 385 9.24 19.88 30.00
N ALA A 386 8.86 20.72 30.97
CA ALA A 386 9.79 21.54 31.75
C ALA A 386 10.76 20.72 32.59
N LEU A 387 10.35 19.54 33.06
CA LEU A 387 11.20 18.61 33.80
C LEU A 387 12.39 18.14 32.95
N ALA A 388 12.15 17.78 31.68
CA ALA A 388 13.19 17.35 30.76
C ALA A 388 14.25 18.45 30.53
N ILE A 389 13.80 19.70 30.45
CA ILE A 389 14.67 20.88 30.34
C ILE A 389 15.47 21.06 31.64
N ALA A 390 14.81 21.02 32.81
CA ALA A 390 15.48 21.17 34.10
C ALA A 390 16.56 20.10 34.34
N ILE A 391 16.30 18.86 33.94
CA ILE A 391 17.29 17.77 34.01
C ILE A 391 18.47 18.07 33.07
N TYR A 392 18.24 18.56 31.85
CA TYR A 392 19.33 18.99 30.97
C TYR A 392 20.21 20.07 31.63
N PHE A 393 19.61 21.10 32.23
CA PHE A 393 20.36 22.16 32.94
C PHE A 393 21.22 21.57 34.06
N LEU A 394 20.68 20.65 34.85
CA LEU A 394 21.40 19.98 35.94
C LEU A 394 22.56 19.11 35.43
N VAL A 395 22.29 18.25 34.44
CA VAL A 395 23.29 17.33 33.88
C VAL A 395 24.41 18.10 33.18
N CYS A 396 24.08 19.10 32.36
CA CYS A 396 25.07 19.93 31.67
C CYS A 396 25.96 20.70 32.66
N SER A 397 25.36 21.28 33.72
CA SER A 397 26.11 21.98 34.76
C SER A 397 26.99 21.03 35.57
N CYS A 398 26.48 19.85 35.92
CA CYS A 398 27.22 18.83 36.67
C CYS A 398 28.42 18.30 35.88
N ILE A 399 28.24 17.96 34.59
CA ILE A 399 29.34 17.48 33.73
C ILE A 399 30.42 18.56 33.58
N SER A 400 30.01 19.82 33.35
CA SER A 400 30.95 20.94 33.21
C SER A 400 31.74 21.17 34.50
N HIS A 401 31.08 21.07 35.65
CA HIS A 401 31.72 21.20 36.96
C HIS A 401 32.71 20.06 37.21
N LEU A 402 32.32 18.81 36.99
CA LEU A 402 33.17 17.63 37.18
C LEU A 402 34.38 17.65 36.24
N TYR A 403 34.21 18.15 35.02
CA TYR A 403 35.32 18.32 34.08
C TYR A 403 36.38 19.30 34.63
N VAL A 404 35.96 20.44 35.17
CA VAL A 404 36.87 21.44 35.74
C VAL A 404 37.54 20.94 37.03
N THR A 405 36.77 20.40 37.98
CA THR A 405 37.29 20.09 39.32
C THR A 405 37.90 18.71 39.44
N SER A 406 37.35 17.69 38.76
CA SER A 406 37.83 16.32 38.88
C SER A 406 38.81 15.94 37.77
N PHE A 407 38.57 16.39 36.54
CA PHE A 407 39.37 15.98 35.37
C PHE A 407 40.56 16.91 35.11
N GLN A 408 40.32 18.22 35.06
CA GLN A 408 41.37 19.23 34.88
C GLN A 408 42.00 19.69 36.21
N ARG A 409 41.30 19.52 37.34
CA ARG A 409 41.73 19.92 38.70
C ARG A 409 42.20 21.37 38.77
N VAL A 410 41.51 22.26 38.07
CA VAL A 410 41.80 23.69 38.07
C VAL A 410 41.08 24.35 39.25
N ASP A 411 41.75 25.29 39.91
CA ASP A 411 41.19 26.04 41.03
C ASP A 411 40.02 26.93 40.56
N GLU A 412 38.87 26.83 41.23
CA GLU A 412 37.65 27.55 40.85
C GLU A 412 37.84 29.07 40.93
N GLU A 413 38.69 29.56 41.83
CA GLU A 413 39.01 30.98 41.94
C GLU A 413 39.77 31.51 40.72
N TRP A 414 40.63 30.69 40.09
CA TRP A 414 41.42 31.10 38.93
C TRP A 414 40.55 31.31 37.68
N ILE A 415 39.51 30.49 37.53
CA ILE A 415 38.58 30.57 36.40
C ILE A 415 37.61 31.75 36.56
N GLY A 416 37.41 32.27 37.76
CA GLY A 416 36.39 33.30 38.07
C GLY A 416 35.10 32.74 38.68
N GLY A 417 35.17 31.51 39.20
CA GLY A 417 34.10 30.83 39.93
C GLY A 417 33.18 29.98 39.04
N LEU A 418 32.36 29.16 39.70
CA LEU A 418 31.41 28.24 39.07
C LEU A 418 30.46 28.94 38.07
N ALA A 419 30.11 30.20 38.33
CA ALA A 419 29.22 30.97 37.47
C ALA A 419 29.80 31.21 36.07
N GLU A 420 31.12 31.31 35.95
CA GLU A 420 31.79 31.51 34.66
C GLU A 420 31.82 30.20 33.85
N VAL A 421 32.15 29.09 34.51
CA VAL A 421 32.05 27.73 33.94
C VAL A 421 30.64 27.41 33.49
N ILE A 422 29.61 27.78 34.26
CA ILE A 422 28.20 27.54 33.90
C ILE A 422 27.77 28.40 32.71
N LYS A 423 28.15 29.68 32.67
CA LYS A 423 27.73 30.61 31.61
C LYS A 423 28.39 30.33 30.26
N GLU A 424 29.65 29.91 30.27
CA GLU A 424 30.43 29.76 29.04
C GLU A 424 29.77 28.79 28.05
N GLY A 425 29.51 29.23 26.82
CA GLY A 425 28.85 28.43 25.79
C GLY A 425 27.46 27.87 26.14
N PHE A 426 26.80 28.29 27.23
CA PHE A 426 25.54 27.66 27.68
C PHE A 426 24.39 27.90 26.69
N SER A 427 24.24 29.13 26.21
CA SER A 427 23.14 29.50 25.30
C SER A 427 23.22 28.74 23.97
N THR A 428 24.43 28.60 23.42
CA THR A 428 24.67 27.86 22.18
C THR A 428 24.51 26.36 22.39
N ALA A 429 25.02 25.82 23.50
CA ALA A 429 24.86 24.41 23.85
C ALA A 429 23.38 24.03 24.07
N PHE A 430 22.61 24.89 24.74
CA PHE A 430 21.16 24.71 24.91
C PHE A 430 20.44 24.75 23.55
N ALA A 431 20.84 25.64 22.65
CA ALA A 431 20.31 25.65 21.29
C ALA A 431 20.62 24.35 20.53
N THR A 432 21.84 23.82 20.65
CA THR A 432 22.23 22.52 20.06
C THR A 432 21.39 21.38 20.64
N PHE A 433 21.20 21.32 21.97
CA PHE A 433 20.31 20.37 22.64
C PHE A 433 18.88 20.47 22.09
N LEU A 434 18.32 21.68 22.04
CA LEU A 434 16.98 21.91 21.52
C LEU A 434 16.85 21.47 20.06
N VAL A 435 17.78 21.82 19.18
CA VAL A 435 17.68 21.46 17.75
C VAL A 435 17.72 19.95 17.55
N VAL A 436 18.60 19.25 18.27
CA VAL A 436 18.67 17.78 18.19
C VAL A 436 17.41 17.15 18.79
N TRP A 437 16.86 17.71 19.87
CA TRP A 437 15.64 17.23 20.51
C TRP A 437 14.35 17.55 19.72
N ILE A 438 14.33 18.62 18.92
CA ILE A 438 13.15 19.12 18.19
C ILE A 438 12.95 18.42 16.83
N LEU A 439 13.83 17.52 16.39
CA LEU A 439 13.56 16.70 15.19
C LEU A 439 12.37 15.75 15.44
N LEU A 440 11.18 16.23 15.07
CA LEU A 440 9.92 15.50 15.16
C LEU A 440 9.79 14.55 13.97
N VAL A 441 10.24 13.31 14.14
CA VAL A 441 9.89 12.20 13.25
C VAL A 441 8.66 11.52 13.82
N HIS A 442 7.61 11.42 13.02
CA HIS A 442 6.41 10.68 13.39
C HIS A 442 6.44 9.28 12.79
N LEU A 443 6.49 8.26 13.63
CA LEU A 443 6.46 6.86 13.19
C LEU A 443 5.03 6.36 13.27
N THR A 444 4.40 6.07 12.12
CA THR A 444 2.97 5.73 12.05
C THR A 444 2.56 4.62 13.02
N HIS A 445 3.34 3.56 13.10
CA HIS A 445 3.10 2.40 13.97
C HIS A 445 3.32 2.67 15.48
N VAL A 446 4.08 3.71 15.86
CA VAL A 446 4.36 4.06 17.27
C VAL A 446 3.47 5.19 17.74
N ASP A 447 3.29 6.20 16.89
CA ASP A 447 2.61 7.44 17.22
C ASP A 447 1.11 7.42 16.95
N PHE A 448 0.66 6.49 16.10
CA PHE A 448 -0.73 6.33 15.70
C PHE A 448 -1.14 4.84 15.70
N PRO A 449 -0.90 4.10 16.80
CA PRO A 449 -1.16 2.66 16.86
C PRO A 449 -2.66 2.34 16.67
N ASP A 450 -3.54 3.23 17.11
CA ASP A 450 -4.99 3.06 17.05
C ASP A 450 -5.60 3.42 15.68
N VAL A 451 -4.78 3.92 14.74
CA VAL A 451 -5.26 4.31 13.40
C VAL A 451 -5.16 3.14 12.44
N ILE A 452 -6.30 2.46 12.27
CA ILE A 452 -6.48 1.39 11.29
C ILE A 452 -6.32 1.97 9.87
N GLY A 453 -5.56 1.26 9.02
CA GLY A 453 -5.32 1.68 7.65
C GLY A 453 -4.38 2.87 7.50
N SER A 454 -3.59 3.22 8.52
CA SER A 454 -2.65 4.37 8.48
C SER A 454 -1.67 4.34 7.29
N TRP A 455 -1.35 3.15 6.76
CA TRP A 455 -0.54 2.95 5.56
C TRP A 455 -1.19 3.51 4.28
N ALA A 456 -2.52 3.65 4.26
CA ALA A 456 -3.25 4.27 3.16
C ALA A 456 -3.16 5.80 3.17
N VAL A 457 -2.51 6.39 4.19
CA VAL A 457 -2.32 7.83 4.45
C VAL A 457 -3.61 8.58 4.77
N TRP A 458 -4.67 8.44 3.98
CA TRP A 458 -5.90 9.21 4.17
C TRP A 458 -6.60 8.95 5.53
N PRO A 459 -6.61 7.74 6.14
CA PRO A 459 -7.19 7.55 7.48
C PRO A 459 -6.35 8.22 8.58
N LEU A 460 -5.06 8.47 8.31
CA LEU A 460 -4.12 9.08 9.25
C LEU A 460 -4.26 10.61 9.33
N LEU A 461 -4.74 11.27 8.27
CA LEU A 461 -4.65 12.73 8.14
C LEU A 461 -5.40 13.48 9.24
N GLU A 462 -6.56 13.01 9.70
CA GLU A 462 -7.27 13.63 10.83
C GLU A 462 -6.50 13.52 12.14
N SER A 463 -5.98 12.33 12.46
CA SER A 463 -5.21 12.10 13.67
C SER A 463 -3.90 12.88 13.65
N LEU A 464 -3.28 12.99 12.49
CA LEU A 464 -2.08 13.82 12.28
C LEU A 464 -2.39 15.31 12.48
N ASP A 465 -3.51 15.81 11.96
CA ASP A 465 -3.96 17.20 12.18
C ASP A 465 -4.16 17.51 13.67
N LYS A 466 -4.82 16.61 14.42
CA LYS A 466 -4.95 16.72 15.88
C LYS A 466 -3.59 16.83 16.57
N ARG A 467 -2.58 16.07 16.12
CA ARG A 467 -1.23 16.04 16.69
C ARG A 467 -0.36 17.23 16.29
N LEU A 468 -0.65 17.84 15.15
CA LEU A 468 -0.01 19.04 14.64
C LEU A 468 -0.70 20.33 15.11
N LYS A 469 -1.89 20.24 15.73
CA LYS A 469 -2.63 21.39 16.25
C LYS A 469 -1.77 22.24 17.20
N GLY A 470 -1.65 23.53 16.89
CA GLY A 470 -0.84 24.48 17.65
C GLY A 470 0.66 24.48 17.32
N LYS A 471 1.13 23.56 16.45
CA LYS A 471 2.51 23.57 15.96
C LYS A 471 2.60 24.40 14.68
N ASN A 472 3.66 25.21 14.57
CA ASN A 472 3.95 25.97 13.35
C ASN A 472 4.79 25.10 12.40
N PHE A 473 4.14 24.46 11.42
CA PHE A 473 4.79 23.69 10.37
C PHE A 473 4.49 24.29 9.00
N LYS A 474 5.44 24.17 8.06
CA LYS A 474 5.29 24.64 6.67
C LYS A 474 4.94 23.51 5.71
N TRP A 475 5.49 22.32 5.94
CA TRP A 475 5.38 21.16 5.07
C TRP A 475 5.22 19.89 5.90
N VAL A 476 4.46 18.94 5.37
CA VAL A 476 4.41 17.55 5.85
C VAL A 476 5.02 16.67 4.78
N PHE A 477 6.06 15.92 5.13
CA PHE A 477 6.76 15.02 4.23
C PHE A 477 6.51 13.56 4.62
N PHE A 478 5.96 12.78 3.70
CA PHE A 478 5.62 11.37 3.91
C PHE A 478 6.69 10.48 3.29
N LEU A 479 7.17 9.49 4.06
CA LEU A 479 8.28 8.61 3.70
C LEU A 479 7.96 7.16 4.03
N GLN A 480 8.45 6.23 3.19
CA GLN A 480 8.51 4.83 3.55
C GLN A 480 9.76 4.54 4.41
N PRO A 481 9.77 3.48 5.23
CA PRO A 481 10.94 3.10 6.03
C PRO A 481 12.21 2.80 5.20
N THR A 482 12.06 2.54 3.90
CA THR A 482 13.15 2.25 2.95
C THR A 482 13.69 3.48 2.23
N THR A 483 13.09 4.67 2.44
CA THR A 483 13.52 5.90 1.79
C THR A 483 14.58 6.61 2.63
N ARG A 484 15.77 6.81 2.04
CA ARG A 484 16.79 7.73 2.55
C ARG A 484 16.53 9.14 2.04
N ILE A 485 16.84 10.13 2.87
CA ILE A 485 16.61 11.54 2.56
C ILE A 485 17.83 12.42 2.88
N ASP A 486 18.20 13.30 1.96
CA ASP A 486 19.06 14.45 2.23
C ASP A 486 18.20 15.63 2.69
N VAL A 487 18.15 15.85 4.00
CA VAL A 487 17.32 16.89 4.62
C VAL A 487 17.71 18.30 4.16
N LYS A 488 19.00 18.54 3.86
CA LYS A 488 19.47 19.86 3.41
C LYS A 488 18.91 20.16 2.03
N ARG A 489 19.05 19.21 1.10
CA ARG A 489 18.52 19.35 -0.27
C ARG A 489 17.00 19.38 -0.29
N LEU A 490 16.33 18.60 0.56
CA LEU A 490 14.87 18.66 0.69
C LEU A 490 14.44 20.08 1.04
N ARG A 491 15.06 20.68 2.05
CA ARG A 491 14.75 22.05 2.46
C ARG A 491 14.96 23.03 1.30
N ASP A 492 16.07 22.90 0.58
CA ASP A 492 16.40 23.79 -0.52
C ASP A 492 15.36 23.68 -1.68
N VAL A 493 14.83 22.48 -1.94
CA VAL A 493 13.72 22.28 -2.91
C VAL A 493 12.40 22.86 -2.38
N LEU A 494 12.01 22.55 -1.14
CA LEU A 494 10.74 23.01 -0.58
C LEU A 494 10.67 24.54 -0.42
N GLN A 495 11.82 25.20 -0.23
CA GLN A 495 11.89 26.67 -0.15
C GLN A 495 11.58 27.39 -1.47
N THR A 496 11.51 26.67 -2.59
CA THR A 496 11.13 27.26 -3.89
C THR A 496 9.62 27.43 -4.07
N TYR A 497 8.81 26.86 -3.17
CA TYR A 497 7.36 26.88 -3.19
C TYR A 497 6.81 27.65 -1.98
N ASP A 498 5.69 28.36 -2.14
CA ASP A 498 5.03 29.06 -1.02
C ASP A 498 4.24 28.06 -0.18
N GLU A 499 4.51 28.00 1.12
CA GLU A 499 3.78 27.10 2.03
C GLU A 499 2.27 27.40 2.19
N ASN A 500 1.85 28.62 1.81
CA ASN A 500 0.45 29.06 1.89
C ASN A 500 -0.35 28.71 0.64
N ASP A 501 0.34 28.34 -0.45
CA ASP A 501 -0.28 27.82 -1.65
C ASP A 501 -0.41 26.29 -1.55
N ALA A 502 -1.51 25.75 -2.08
CA ALA A 502 -1.80 24.31 -2.00
C ALA A 502 -0.92 23.52 -2.99
N HIS A 503 0.24 23.08 -2.52
CA HIS A 503 1.16 22.23 -3.26
C HIS A 503 1.13 20.77 -2.79
N PHE A 504 1.06 19.86 -3.76
CA PHE A 504 1.27 18.42 -3.61
C PHE A 504 2.45 18.01 -4.50
N LEU A 505 3.60 17.71 -3.90
CA LEU A 505 4.86 17.47 -4.60
C LEU A 505 5.27 15.99 -4.47
N GLY A 506 5.71 15.37 -5.55
CA GLY A 506 6.16 13.97 -5.54
C GLY A 506 6.84 13.56 -6.83
N HIS A 507 7.53 12.42 -6.84
CA HIS A 507 7.93 11.78 -8.11
C HIS A 507 6.68 11.19 -8.77
N ALA A 508 6.26 11.76 -9.90
CA ALA A 508 4.98 11.42 -10.51
C ALA A 508 5.07 10.13 -11.33
N LEU A 509 4.17 9.19 -11.03
CA LEU A 509 3.89 8.02 -11.84
C LEU A 509 2.62 8.24 -12.64
N LYS A 510 2.52 7.49 -13.75
CA LYS A 510 1.34 7.43 -14.61
C LYS A 510 1.18 6.01 -15.15
N ASP A 511 -0.04 5.58 -15.33
CA ASP A 511 -0.33 4.33 -16.02
C ASP A 511 -0.31 4.54 -17.54
N ASP A 512 0.19 3.54 -18.27
CA ASP A 512 0.16 3.51 -19.75
C ASP A 512 -1.24 3.27 -20.32
N GLY A 513 -2.17 2.77 -19.49
CA GLY A 513 -3.56 2.54 -19.85
C GLY A 513 -4.38 2.09 -18.65
N PRO A 514 -5.69 1.80 -18.82
CA PRO A 514 -6.54 1.41 -17.72
C PRO A 514 -6.11 0.05 -17.14
N THR A 515 -5.64 0.05 -15.89
CA THR A 515 -5.21 -1.16 -15.16
C THR A 515 -6.31 -1.66 -14.23
N ILE A 516 -6.28 -2.95 -13.88
CA ILE A 516 -7.23 -3.52 -12.92
C ILE A 516 -7.01 -3.00 -11.50
N VAL A 517 -5.75 -2.72 -11.13
CA VAL A 517 -5.34 -2.20 -9.82
C VAL A 517 -5.99 -0.84 -9.55
N HIS A 518 -6.17 -0.01 -10.58
CA HIS A 518 -6.88 1.27 -10.50
C HIS A 518 -8.31 1.20 -11.03
N HIS A 519 -8.96 0.05 -10.91
CA HIS A 519 -10.37 -0.17 -11.31
C HIS A 519 -10.73 0.27 -12.74
N PHE A 520 -9.79 0.11 -13.67
CA PHE A 520 -9.89 0.56 -15.05
C PHE A 520 -10.27 2.04 -15.16
N TYR A 521 -9.67 2.89 -14.32
CA TYR A 521 -9.83 4.33 -14.39
C TYR A 521 -9.63 4.83 -15.83
N ARG A 522 -10.64 5.54 -16.34
CA ARG A 522 -10.75 5.99 -17.73
C ARG A 522 -11.22 7.43 -17.76
N GLU A 523 -10.29 8.33 -17.53
CA GLU A 523 -10.48 9.75 -17.80
C GLU A 523 -9.67 10.21 -19.01
N ALA A 524 -10.05 11.37 -19.56
CA ALA A 524 -9.39 11.91 -20.75
C ALA A 524 -7.94 12.33 -20.48
N LYS A 525 -7.65 12.75 -19.25
CA LYS A 525 -6.30 13.06 -18.75
C LYS A 525 -5.87 11.93 -17.80
N PRO A 526 -4.68 11.33 -17.97
CA PRO A 526 -4.17 10.35 -17.01
C PRO A 526 -3.95 11.01 -15.65
N LEU A 527 -4.31 10.32 -14.57
CA LEU A 527 -4.04 10.77 -13.22
C LEU A 527 -2.55 10.58 -12.91
N LEU A 528 -1.90 11.63 -12.42
CA LEU A 528 -0.55 11.54 -11.87
C LEU A 528 -0.65 11.21 -10.38
N TYR A 529 0.07 10.18 -9.94
CA TYR A 529 0.09 9.75 -8.54
C TYR A 529 1.53 9.58 -8.04
N PRO A 530 1.81 9.84 -6.75
CA PRO A 530 3.18 9.88 -6.25
C PRO A 530 3.76 8.48 -6.12
N ASN A 531 5.04 8.30 -6.45
CA ASN A 531 5.77 7.10 -6.06
C ASN A 531 6.12 7.16 -4.56
N TYR A 532 5.41 6.40 -3.73
CA TYR A 532 5.65 6.39 -2.28
C TYR A 532 7.10 6.02 -1.90
N ARG A 533 7.84 5.28 -2.74
CA ARG A 533 9.27 4.96 -2.48
C ARG A 533 10.17 6.20 -2.51
N ALA A 534 9.82 7.21 -3.30
CA ALA A 534 10.54 8.49 -3.36
C ALA A 534 10.06 9.49 -2.30
N GLY A 535 8.96 9.18 -1.60
CA GLY A 535 8.27 10.09 -0.70
C GLY A 535 7.49 11.20 -1.44
N PHE A 536 6.67 11.93 -0.68
CA PHE A 536 5.92 13.08 -1.21
C PHE A 536 5.73 14.16 -0.13
N ALA A 537 5.52 15.39 -0.57
CA ALA A 537 5.34 16.56 0.30
C ALA A 537 3.96 17.19 0.09
N LEU A 538 3.31 17.55 1.19
CA LEU A 538 2.15 18.42 1.21
C LEU A 538 2.54 19.74 1.89
N SER A 539 2.26 20.85 1.22
CA SER A 539 2.28 22.18 1.85
C SER A 539 1.27 22.23 3.00
N ARG A 540 1.44 23.16 3.94
CA ARG A 540 0.47 23.38 5.01
C ARG A 540 -0.94 23.60 4.45
N ALA A 541 -1.08 24.43 3.42
CA ALA A 541 -2.38 24.70 2.78
C ALA A 541 -2.98 23.42 2.16
N ALA A 542 -2.20 22.64 1.40
CA ALA A 542 -2.68 21.40 0.81
C ALA A 542 -3.11 20.37 1.88
N PHE A 543 -2.32 20.22 2.95
CA PHE A 543 -2.63 19.32 4.06
C PHE A 543 -3.94 19.70 4.75
N LEU A 544 -4.13 20.97 5.10
CA LEU A 544 -5.35 21.44 5.77
C LEU A 544 -6.59 21.32 4.87
N ASN A 545 -6.46 21.61 3.58
CA ASN A 545 -7.54 21.46 2.61
C ASN A 545 -7.97 19.98 2.49
N LEU A 546 -7.01 19.06 2.40
CA LEU A 546 -7.28 17.62 2.37
C LEU A 546 -7.96 17.14 3.65
N VAL A 547 -7.47 17.55 4.82
CA VAL A 547 -8.07 17.18 6.12
C VAL A 547 -9.51 17.68 6.23
N SER A 548 -9.76 18.93 5.83
CA SER A 548 -11.11 19.53 5.85
C SER A 548 -12.08 18.73 4.97
N TYR A 549 -11.67 18.45 3.74
CA TYR A 549 -12.48 17.69 2.79
C TYR A 549 -12.75 16.25 3.27
N LEU A 550 -11.74 15.57 3.82
CA LEU A 550 -11.90 14.23 4.37
C LEU A 550 -12.88 14.18 5.53
N LYS A 551 -12.84 15.16 6.43
CA LYS A 551 -13.75 15.26 7.57
C LYS A 551 -15.18 15.49 7.15
N ASN A 552 -15.42 16.41 6.22
CA ASN A 552 -16.75 16.96 5.97
C ASN A 552 -17.47 16.32 4.78
N ASP A 553 -16.76 16.15 3.66
CA ASP A 553 -17.42 15.93 2.35
C ASP A 553 -17.09 14.58 1.73
N TRP A 554 -15.98 13.97 2.13
CA TRP A 554 -15.51 12.74 1.51
C TRP A 554 -16.01 11.47 2.19
N ALA A 555 -16.29 10.46 1.37
CA ALA A 555 -16.52 9.08 1.78
C ALA A 555 -15.90 8.11 0.75
N PRO A 556 -15.38 6.96 1.18
CA PRO A 556 -14.83 5.97 0.28
C PRO A 556 -15.91 5.41 -0.64
N LYS A 557 -15.66 5.42 -1.95
CA LYS A 557 -16.59 4.91 -2.98
C LYS A 557 -16.62 3.38 -3.04
N THR A 558 -15.53 2.75 -2.64
CA THR A 558 -15.34 1.30 -2.60
C THR A 558 -14.97 0.88 -1.18
N PRO A 559 -15.36 -0.32 -0.74
CA PRO A 559 -14.93 -0.83 0.56
C PRO A 559 -13.46 -1.27 0.56
N PHE A 560 -12.84 -1.36 -0.62
CA PHE A 560 -11.45 -1.81 -0.78
C PHE A 560 -10.50 -0.63 -0.87
N THR A 561 -9.35 -0.79 -0.21
CA THR A 561 -8.14 0.04 -0.36
C THR A 561 -7.05 -0.85 -0.96
N ILE A 562 -6.69 -0.59 -2.21
CA ILE A 562 -5.82 -1.45 -3.03
C ILE A 562 -4.49 -0.76 -3.28
N ASP A 563 -4.52 0.46 -3.84
CA ASP A 563 -3.33 1.23 -4.17
C ASP A 563 -3.40 2.63 -3.54
N ALA A 564 -2.83 2.75 -2.34
CA ALA A 564 -2.89 3.95 -1.51
C ALA A 564 -2.38 5.21 -2.21
N GLN A 565 -1.33 5.09 -3.05
CA GLN A 565 -0.76 6.25 -3.76
C GLN A 565 -1.71 6.77 -4.84
N PHE A 566 -2.36 5.87 -5.59
CA PHE A 566 -3.36 6.25 -6.58
C PHE A 566 -4.63 6.79 -5.92
N GLU A 567 -5.11 6.13 -4.86
CA GLU A 567 -6.29 6.55 -4.10
C GLU A 567 -6.10 7.94 -3.48
N LEU A 568 -4.93 8.23 -2.87
CA LEU A 568 -4.61 9.55 -2.34
C LEU A 568 -4.62 10.62 -3.44
N ALA A 569 -4.05 10.33 -4.61
CA ALA A 569 -4.07 11.24 -5.75
C ALA A 569 -5.48 11.51 -6.26
N LEU A 570 -6.36 10.50 -6.28
CA LEU A 570 -7.76 10.64 -6.68
C LEU A 570 -8.55 11.50 -5.67
N ILE A 571 -8.28 11.34 -4.38
CA ILE A 571 -8.85 12.19 -3.32
C ILE A 571 -8.39 13.64 -3.51
N ALA A 572 -7.08 13.87 -3.71
CA ALA A 572 -6.52 15.20 -3.94
C ALA A 572 -7.10 15.88 -5.19
N GLN A 573 -7.24 15.14 -6.29
CA GLN A 573 -7.82 15.66 -7.53
C GLN A 573 -9.27 16.15 -7.32
N SER A 574 -10.03 15.52 -6.43
CA SER A 574 -11.43 15.91 -6.16
C SER A 574 -11.60 17.28 -5.50
N ILE A 575 -10.54 17.83 -4.90
CA ILE A 575 -10.47 19.20 -4.39
C ILE A 575 -9.65 20.14 -5.27
N GLY A 576 -9.32 19.73 -6.50
CA GLY A 576 -8.50 20.50 -7.44
C GLY A 576 -7.00 20.49 -7.14
N LEU A 577 -6.53 19.62 -6.25
CA LEU A 577 -5.12 19.46 -5.92
C LEU A 577 -4.49 18.39 -6.81
N GLU A 578 -3.76 18.79 -7.85
CA GLU A 578 -3.00 17.89 -8.72
C GLU A 578 -1.56 17.69 -8.19
N LEU A 579 -1.00 16.51 -8.42
CA LEU A 579 0.40 16.22 -8.11
C LEU A 579 1.33 16.98 -9.08
N THR A 580 2.27 17.72 -8.52
CA THR A 580 3.40 18.32 -9.25
C THR A 580 4.58 17.36 -9.26
N ASP A 581 4.96 16.92 -10.46
CA ASP A 581 6.15 16.09 -10.65
C ASP A 581 7.42 16.86 -10.22
N THR A 582 8.09 16.33 -9.21
CA THR A 582 9.29 16.91 -8.62
C THR A 582 10.46 15.99 -8.89
N THR A 583 11.17 16.23 -9.99
CA THR A 583 12.22 15.34 -10.50
C THR A 583 13.35 15.08 -9.50
N SER A 584 13.55 15.95 -8.51
CA SER A 584 14.54 15.79 -7.45
C SER A 584 14.15 14.74 -6.41
N PHE A 585 12.89 14.31 -6.34
CA PHE A 585 12.50 13.16 -5.53
C PHE A 585 12.76 11.91 -6.37
N CYS A 586 13.62 11.01 -5.89
CA CYS A 586 14.13 9.92 -6.70
C CYS A 586 14.01 8.58 -6.00
N THR A 587 13.97 7.53 -6.82
CA THR A 587 14.08 6.15 -6.36
C THR A 587 15.49 5.58 -6.54
N SER A 588 16.27 6.06 -7.51
CA SER A 588 17.58 5.49 -7.89
C SER A 588 18.79 6.32 -7.44
N PHE A 589 19.91 5.63 -7.17
CA PHE A 589 21.17 6.16 -6.61
C PHE A 589 21.98 7.07 -7.52
N MET A 590 21.67 7.15 -8.82
CA MET A 590 22.64 7.60 -9.82
C MET A 590 22.61 9.11 -10.11
N ARG A 591 21.73 9.88 -9.49
CA ARG A 591 21.52 11.28 -9.84
C ARG A 591 22.00 12.24 -8.73
N PRO A 592 22.90 13.18 -9.04
CA PRO A 592 23.52 14.06 -8.05
C PRO A 592 22.55 15.10 -7.49
N ASP A 593 21.40 15.32 -8.12
CA ASP A 593 20.36 16.27 -7.71
C ASP A 593 19.22 15.60 -6.91
N CYS A 594 19.31 14.30 -6.66
CA CYS A 594 18.32 13.58 -5.88
C CYS A 594 18.34 13.99 -4.40
N VAL A 595 17.14 14.24 -3.88
CA VAL A 595 16.82 14.54 -2.48
C VAL A 595 16.52 13.24 -1.74
N THR A 596 15.77 12.35 -2.37
CA THR A 596 15.39 11.05 -1.83
C THR A 596 16.01 9.93 -2.63
N GLN A 597 16.21 8.80 -1.97
CA GLN A 597 16.74 7.57 -2.57
C GLN A 597 16.02 6.39 -1.93
N HIS A 598 15.56 5.45 -2.75
CA HIS A 598 15.06 4.19 -2.24
C HIS A 598 16.25 3.27 -1.97
N TYR A 599 16.53 3.02 -0.70
CA TYR A 599 17.58 2.09 -0.30
C TYR A 599 16.98 0.71 -0.09
N ARG A 600 17.43 -0.23 -0.91
CA ARG A 600 17.14 -1.65 -0.70
C ARG A 600 18.23 -2.23 0.20
N LYS A 601 17.83 -2.90 1.27
CA LYS A 601 18.73 -3.65 2.16
C LYS A 601 19.18 -4.94 1.46
N VAL A 602 19.87 -4.83 0.32
CA VAL A 602 20.44 -5.98 -0.40
C VAL A 602 21.76 -6.30 0.28
N GLY A 603 21.76 -7.25 1.23
CA GLY A 603 22.99 -7.85 1.78
C GLY A 603 23.25 -7.76 3.29
N SER A 604 22.26 -7.46 4.15
CA SER A 604 22.48 -7.54 5.62
C SER A 604 21.24 -7.92 6.44
N CYS A 605 20.28 -8.62 5.84
CA CYS A 605 19.29 -9.33 6.65
C CYS A 605 19.99 -10.55 7.26
N THR A 606 20.22 -10.51 8.57
CA THR A 606 20.86 -11.59 9.33
C THR A 606 19.90 -12.16 10.37
N ALA A 607 18.58 -11.99 10.15
CA ALA A 607 17.60 -12.44 11.14
C ALA A 607 17.52 -13.97 11.14
N SER A 608 17.67 -14.60 9.97
CA SER A 608 17.63 -16.05 9.81
C SER A 608 18.45 -16.50 8.59
N ASP A 609 19.06 -17.68 8.69
CA ASP A 609 19.62 -18.43 7.55
C ASP A 609 18.51 -19.36 7.05
N VAL A 610 17.88 -19.02 5.93
CA VAL A 610 16.68 -19.72 5.43
C VAL A 610 17.02 -20.46 4.14
N ASP A 611 16.89 -21.78 4.18
CA ASP A 611 17.16 -22.66 3.06
C ASP A 611 15.85 -23.31 2.55
N PHE A 612 15.88 -23.90 1.35
CA PHE A 612 14.72 -24.57 0.74
C PHE A 612 14.12 -25.67 1.62
N LYS A 613 14.95 -26.35 2.43
CA LYS A 613 14.49 -27.38 3.37
C LYS A 613 13.54 -26.83 4.45
N ASP A 614 13.66 -25.54 4.77
CA ASP A 614 12.90 -24.88 5.83
C ASP A 614 11.53 -24.39 5.34
N VAL A 615 11.32 -24.36 4.00
CA VAL A 615 10.13 -23.82 3.35
C VAL A 615 9.32 -24.92 2.68
N ILE A 616 8.02 -24.96 2.97
CA ILE A 616 7.06 -25.80 2.26
C ILE A 616 6.24 -24.97 1.28
N PHE A 617 6.08 -25.46 0.06
CA PHE A 617 5.23 -24.86 -0.96
C PHE A 617 3.94 -25.66 -1.11
N ALA A 618 2.80 -24.99 -0.96
CA ALA A 618 1.48 -25.55 -1.10
C ALA A 618 0.71 -24.82 -2.20
N VAL A 619 0.29 -25.57 -3.23
CA VAL A 619 -0.47 -25.03 -4.36
C VAL A 619 -1.91 -25.53 -4.27
N ARG A 620 -2.86 -24.60 -4.24
CA ARG A 620 -4.29 -24.91 -4.28
C ARG A 620 -4.74 -25.07 -5.72
N THR A 621 -5.26 -26.25 -6.05
CA THR A 621 -5.74 -26.56 -7.41
C THR A 621 -6.99 -27.44 -7.36
N TRP A 622 -7.52 -27.81 -8.52
CA TRP A 622 -8.65 -28.73 -8.65
C TRP A 622 -8.53 -29.52 -9.95
N HIS A 623 -9.26 -30.62 -10.07
CA HIS A 623 -9.09 -31.60 -11.14
C HIS A 623 -9.06 -31.01 -12.57
N GLN A 624 -9.77 -29.91 -12.87
CA GLN A 624 -9.77 -29.32 -14.21
C GLN A 624 -8.49 -28.54 -14.55
N ASN A 625 -7.72 -28.14 -13.54
CA ASN A 625 -6.52 -27.34 -13.71
C ASN A 625 -5.24 -28.19 -13.79
N HIS A 626 -5.33 -29.50 -13.54
CA HIS A 626 -4.20 -30.44 -13.54
C HIS A 626 -3.46 -30.42 -14.90
N ASP A 627 -4.20 -30.54 -16.01
CA ASP A 627 -3.61 -30.57 -17.37
C ASP A 627 -3.34 -29.19 -17.98
N THR A 628 -3.76 -28.11 -17.31
CA THR A 628 -3.67 -26.75 -17.83
C THR A 628 -2.70 -25.90 -17.00
N ARG A 629 -3.15 -25.39 -15.85
CA ARG A 629 -2.39 -24.44 -15.02
C ARG A 629 -1.26 -25.11 -14.26
N VAL A 630 -1.51 -26.29 -13.70
CA VAL A 630 -0.48 -27.03 -12.94
C VAL A 630 0.67 -27.45 -13.86
N LYS A 631 0.37 -27.80 -15.12
CA LYS A 631 1.41 -28.02 -16.13
C LYS A 631 2.30 -26.79 -16.33
N VAL A 632 1.72 -25.59 -16.43
CA VAL A 632 2.48 -24.33 -16.53
C VAL A 632 3.36 -24.11 -15.30
N LEU A 633 2.87 -24.40 -14.09
CA LEU A 633 3.69 -24.31 -12.87
C LEU A 633 4.89 -25.26 -12.94
N LYS A 634 4.66 -26.52 -13.31
CA LYS A 634 5.70 -27.54 -13.53
C LYS A 634 6.67 -27.16 -14.66
N ASP A 635 6.25 -26.32 -15.60
CA ASP A 635 7.09 -25.79 -16.68
C ASP A 635 7.83 -24.49 -16.28
N THR A 636 7.55 -23.91 -15.11
CA THR A 636 8.13 -22.65 -14.62
C THR A 636 8.83 -22.84 -13.27
N TRP A 637 8.27 -22.34 -12.17
CA TRP A 637 8.93 -22.28 -10.86
C TRP A 637 8.79 -23.56 -10.03
N ALA A 638 7.80 -24.41 -10.32
CA ALA A 638 7.63 -25.70 -9.65
C ALA A 638 8.60 -26.77 -10.22
N LYS A 639 9.80 -26.34 -10.62
CA LYS A 639 10.92 -27.15 -11.07
C LYS A 639 11.99 -27.09 -9.99
N GLY A 640 12.40 -28.25 -9.48
CA GLY A 640 13.41 -28.34 -8.43
C GLY A 640 13.15 -29.55 -7.55
N LYS A 641 14.17 -30.38 -7.34
CA LYS A 641 14.08 -31.53 -6.42
C LYS A 641 14.18 -31.08 -4.96
N GLU A 642 14.76 -29.91 -4.74
CA GLU A 642 14.91 -29.21 -3.47
C GLU A 642 13.59 -28.60 -2.97
N LEU A 643 12.61 -28.36 -3.85
CA LEU A 643 11.33 -27.78 -3.48
C LEU A 643 10.44 -28.81 -2.78
N ARG A 644 10.14 -28.57 -1.50
CA ARG A 644 9.12 -29.31 -0.74
C ARG A 644 7.71 -28.89 -1.18
N LEU A 645 7.28 -29.38 -2.34
CA LEU A 645 6.07 -28.95 -3.03
C LEU A 645 4.90 -29.94 -2.88
N TYR A 646 3.72 -29.42 -2.54
CA TYR A 646 2.47 -30.17 -2.42
C TYR A 646 1.37 -29.50 -3.25
N PHE A 647 0.65 -30.29 -4.05
CA PHE A 647 -0.55 -29.85 -4.75
C PHE A 647 -1.79 -30.33 -4.00
N PHE A 648 -2.69 -29.43 -3.62
CA PHE A 648 -3.93 -29.78 -2.91
C PHE A 648 -5.12 -29.68 -3.85
N SER A 649 -5.84 -30.78 -4.03
CA SER A 649 -6.91 -30.92 -5.02
C SER A 649 -8.13 -31.67 -4.45
N ASP A 650 -9.25 -31.62 -5.16
CA ASP A 650 -10.47 -32.38 -4.85
C ASP A 650 -10.38 -33.86 -5.28
N VAL A 651 -9.43 -34.18 -6.17
CA VAL A 651 -9.17 -35.53 -6.67
C VAL A 651 -7.70 -35.89 -6.45
N GLU A 652 -7.44 -37.16 -6.14
CA GLU A 652 -6.08 -37.70 -6.11
C GLU A 652 -5.62 -38.02 -7.53
N ASP A 653 -4.52 -37.40 -7.95
CA ASP A 653 -3.90 -37.60 -9.26
C ASP A 653 -2.46 -38.12 -9.06
N PRO A 654 -2.16 -39.37 -9.41
CA PRO A 654 -0.82 -39.92 -9.29
C PRO A 654 0.23 -39.24 -10.17
N THR A 655 -0.17 -38.57 -11.27
CA THR A 655 0.76 -37.90 -12.21
C THR A 655 1.26 -36.55 -11.69
N ILE A 656 0.51 -35.97 -10.76
CA ILE A 656 0.81 -34.72 -10.06
C ILE A 656 0.46 -35.03 -8.61
N PRO A 657 1.37 -35.60 -7.79
CA PRO A 657 1.03 -36.29 -6.54
C PRO A 657 0.23 -35.38 -5.57
N THR A 658 -1.08 -35.32 -5.78
CA THR A 658 -1.95 -34.34 -5.15
C THR A 658 -2.42 -34.90 -3.82
N VAL A 659 -2.40 -34.08 -2.79
CA VAL A 659 -3.07 -34.36 -1.53
C VAL A 659 -4.56 -34.08 -1.71
N LYS A 660 -5.38 -35.14 -1.65
CA LYS A 660 -6.83 -35.03 -1.77
C LYS A 660 -7.43 -34.42 -0.51
N LEU A 661 -8.15 -33.31 -0.69
CA LEU A 661 -8.92 -32.65 0.36
C LEU A 661 -10.31 -33.30 0.53
N LYS A 662 -10.84 -33.25 1.75
CA LYS A 662 -12.20 -33.70 2.09
C LYS A 662 -13.24 -32.65 1.66
N THR A 663 -12.87 -31.38 1.69
CA THR A 663 -13.74 -30.26 1.30
C THR A 663 -14.03 -30.30 -0.19
N LYS A 664 -15.29 -30.05 -0.56
CA LYS A 664 -15.71 -29.94 -1.97
C LYS A 664 -15.15 -28.66 -2.58
N ASN A 665 -14.73 -28.72 -3.84
CA ASN A 665 -14.28 -27.52 -4.53
C ASN A 665 -15.44 -26.53 -4.77
N THR A 666 -15.20 -25.27 -4.43
CA THR A 666 -16.11 -24.13 -4.62
C THR A 666 -15.70 -23.32 -5.86
N LYS A 667 -16.63 -22.60 -6.50
CA LYS A 667 -16.32 -21.78 -7.69
C LYS A 667 -15.70 -20.42 -7.36
N ALA A 668 -16.00 -19.91 -6.18
CA ALA A 668 -15.52 -18.64 -5.66
C ALA A 668 -15.40 -18.77 -4.14
N GLY A 669 -14.39 -18.12 -3.58
CA GLY A 669 -13.99 -18.27 -2.18
C GLY A 669 -13.52 -19.68 -1.86
N HIS A 670 -12.47 -19.83 -1.05
CA HIS A 670 -11.90 -21.14 -0.75
C HIS A 670 -11.58 -21.30 0.73
N CYS A 671 -12.39 -20.71 1.62
CA CYS A 671 -12.14 -20.70 3.06
C CYS A 671 -11.96 -22.10 3.64
N ALA A 672 -12.94 -23.00 3.45
CA ALA A 672 -12.83 -24.35 4.04
C ALA A 672 -11.64 -25.14 3.48
N LYS A 673 -11.36 -24.97 2.18
CA LYS A 673 -10.20 -25.57 1.51
C LYS A 673 -8.89 -25.08 2.13
N THR A 674 -8.78 -23.77 2.35
CA THR A 674 -7.62 -23.12 2.99
C THR A 674 -7.42 -23.62 4.41
N MET A 675 -8.48 -23.58 5.22
CA MET A 675 -8.39 -24.03 6.61
C MET A 675 -8.01 -25.52 6.69
N GLU A 676 -8.51 -26.36 5.78
CA GLU A 676 -8.11 -27.77 5.71
C GLU A 676 -6.62 -27.94 5.40
N ILE A 677 -6.05 -27.11 4.50
CA ILE A 677 -4.62 -27.10 4.20
C ILE A 677 -3.80 -26.62 5.39
N LEU A 678 -4.23 -25.55 6.08
CA LEU A 678 -3.57 -25.05 7.28
C LEU A 678 -3.58 -26.12 8.40
N SER A 679 -4.73 -26.76 8.65
CA SER A 679 -4.84 -27.87 9.60
C SER A 679 -3.95 -29.06 9.20
N PHE A 680 -3.84 -29.37 7.91
CA PHE A 680 -2.94 -30.42 7.43
C PHE A 680 -1.48 -30.10 7.79
N PHE A 681 -1.04 -28.85 7.59
CA PHE A 681 0.33 -28.45 7.91
C PHE A 681 0.61 -28.26 9.39
N GLU A 682 -0.39 -27.87 10.18
CA GLU A 682 -0.30 -27.91 11.63
C GLU A 682 0.00 -29.34 12.11
N GLN A 683 -0.76 -30.34 11.63
CA GLN A 683 -0.54 -31.74 11.97
C GLN A 683 0.81 -32.26 11.43
N TYR A 684 1.14 -31.92 10.18
CA TYR A 684 2.39 -32.32 9.54
C TYR A 684 3.62 -31.83 10.31
N GLY A 685 3.61 -30.56 10.76
CA GLY A 685 4.70 -29.97 11.53
C GLY A 685 4.89 -30.62 12.91
N ARG A 686 3.81 -31.15 13.50
CA ARG A 686 3.87 -31.89 14.77
C ARG A 686 4.33 -33.33 14.61
N GLU A 687 3.93 -34.02 13.54
CA GLU A 687 4.06 -35.48 13.43
C GLU A 687 5.16 -35.96 12.49
N LYS A 688 5.54 -35.18 11.48
CA LYS A 688 6.38 -35.68 10.38
C LYS A 688 7.68 -34.94 10.24
N SER A 689 7.62 -33.64 9.98
CA SER A 689 8.81 -32.89 9.59
C SER A 689 8.63 -31.42 9.93
N ALA A 690 9.61 -30.89 10.65
CA ALA A 690 9.68 -29.47 10.95
C ALA A 690 9.84 -28.65 9.66
N PHE A 691 9.26 -27.46 9.67
CA PHE A 691 9.42 -26.42 8.68
C PHE A 691 9.20 -25.08 9.39
N THR A 692 9.78 -24.01 8.86
CA THR A 692 9.66 -22.66 9.42
C THR A 692 8.60 -21.85 8.68
N TRP A 693 8.48 -22.05 7.36
CA TRP A 693 7.60 -21.28 6.50
C TRP A 693 6.71 -22.17 5.63
N LEU A 694 5.44 -21.82 5.51
CA LEU A 694 4.49 -22.36 4.55
C LEU A 694 4.14 -21.29 3.52
N VAL A 695 4.40 -21.56 2.26
CA VAL A 695 4.03 -20.72 1.13
C VAL A 695 2.76 -21.28 0.51
N LEU A 696 1.64 -20.57 0.62
CA LEU A 696 0.36 -20.94 0.03
C LEU A 696 0.11 -20.11 -1.23
N THR A 697 -0.16 -20.77 -2.35
CA THR A 697 -0.41 -20.12 -3.64
C THR A 697 -1.57 -20.73 -4.39
N ASP A 698 -2.12 -19.95 -5.33
CA ASP A 698 -3.07 -20.44 -6.32
C ASP A 698 -2.35 -21.09 -7.51
N ASP A 699 -3.08 -21.91 -8.25
CA ASP A 699 -2.52 -22.62 -9.40
C ASP A 699 -2.20 -21.74 -10.62
N ASP A 700 -2.53 -20.44 -10.57
CA ASP A 700 -2.20 -19.42 -11.56
C ASP A 700 -1.29 -18.30 -11.01
N THR A 701 -0.55 -18.58 -9.94
CA THR A 701 0.47 -17.68 -9.37
C THR A 701 1.88 -18.09 -9.82
N LEU A 702 2.63 -17.15 -10.39
CA LEU A 702 4.06 -17.32 -10.70
C LEU A 702 4.91 -16.86 -9.52
N LEU A 703 5.96 -17.61 -9.17
CA LEU A 703 6.88 -17.28 -8.08
C LEU A 703 8.35 -17.31 -8.51
N ASN A 704 9.20 -16.51 -7.88
CA ASN A 704 10.64 -16.76 -7.78
C ASN A 704 10.97 -17.20 -6.35
N ALA A 705 11.27 -18.50 -6.18
CA ALA A 705 11.56 -19.08 -4.88
C ALA A 705 12.88 -18.57 -4.27
N GLY A 706 13.91 -18.28 -5.08
CA GLY A 706 15.17 -17.73 -4.59
C GLY A 706 15.03 -16.30 -4.05
N ASN A 707 14.22 -15.47 -4.71
CA ASN A 707 13.87 -14.14 -4.21
C ASN A 707 13.04 -14.21 -2.94
N LEU A 708 12.16 -15.22 -2.83
CA LEU A 708 11.40 -15.48 -1.63
C LEU A 708 12.31 -15.82 -0.44
N LEU A 709 13.27 -16.74 -0.61
CA LEU A 709 14.22 -17.09 0.46
C LEU A 709 14.97 -15.86 0.97
N LYS A 710 15.53 -15.04 0.06
CA LYS A 710 16.21 -13.78 0.40
C LYS A 710 15.32 -12.80 1.16
N LEU A 711 14.01 -12.81 0.92
CA LEU A 711 13.06 -12.00 1.68
C LEU A 711 12.83 -12.57 3.08
N LEU A 712 12.71 -13.89 3.20
CA LEU A 712 12.44 -14.58 4.46
C LEU A 712 13.60 -14.47 5.46
N GLU A 713 14.85 -14.34 5.00
CA GLU A 713 16.04 -14.05 5.82
C GLU A 713 15.91 -12.75 6.67
N CYS A 714 14.98 -11.86 6.31
CA CYS A 714 14.72 -10.61 7.03
C CYS A 714 13.73 -10.76 8.19
N PHE A 715 13.10 -11.93 8.36
CA PHE A 715 12.06 -12.16 9.37
C PHE A 715 12.48 -13.24 10.36
N ASP A 716 12.09 -13.04 11.62
CA ASP A 716 12.21 -14.05 12.66
C ASP A 716 11.04 -15.05 12.52
N SER A 717 11.37 -16.30 12.23
CA SER A 717 10.39 -17.38 12.01
C SER A 717 9.67 -17.82 13.28
N SER A 718 10.11 -17.40 14.46
CA SER A 718 9.42 -17.69 15.73
C SER A 718 8.14 -16.86 15.90
N MET A 719 8.09 -15.65 15.30
CA MET A 719 6.94 -14.76 15.40
C MET A 719 5.76 -15.26 14.54
N PRO A 720 4.51 -15.10 15.00
CA PRO A 720 3.32 -15.49 14.23
C PRO A 720 3.08 -14.49 13.10
N ILE A 721 3.70 -14.71 11.95
CA ILE A 721 3.69 -13.82 10.80
C ILE A 721 2.88 -14.42 9.65
N HIS A 722 2.06 -13.58 9.01
CA HIS A 722 1.43 -13.86 7.72
C HIS A 722 1.80 -12.76 6.73
N LEU A 723 2.63 -13.11 5.74
CA LEU A 723 3.30 -12.19 4.84
C LEU A 723 2.78 -12.31 3.40
N GLY A 724 2.66 -11.17 2.71
CA GLY A 724 2.36 -11.12 1.27
C GLY A 724 1.97 -9.70 0.83
N GLN A 725 1.18 -9.58 -0.24
CA GLN A 725 0.62 -8.28 -0.61
C GLN A 725 -0.59 -7.97 0.27
N ARG A 726 -0.60 -6.78 0.90
CA ARG A 726 -1.66 -6.35 1.81
C ARG A 726 -2.63 -5.44 1.09
N TYR A 727 -3.93 -5.71 1.25
CA TYR A 727 -5.02 -4.78 0.94
C TYR A 727 -5.81 -4.43 2.20
N GLY A 728 -6.60 -3.37 2.11
CA GLY A 728 -7.49 -2.90 3.17
C GLY A 728 -8.96 -3.12 2.83
N PHE A 729 -9.77 -3.40 3.84
CA PHE A 729 -11.22 -3.53 3.70
C PHE A 729 -11.97 -2.70 4.75
N ASN A 730 -12.99 -1.97 4.32
CA ASN A 730 -13.88 -1.14 5.13
C ASN A 730 -13.17 -0.11 6.02
N PHE A 731 -12.03 0.42 5.57
CA PHE A 731 -11.44 1.58 6.23
C PHE A 731 -12.42 2.75 6.22
N ASN A 732 -12.57 3.39 7.37
CA ASN A 732 -13.30 4.64 7.47
C ASN A 732 -12.35 5.84 7.50
N LYS A 733 -12.90 7.03 7.24
CA LYS A 733 -12.14 8.29 7.21
C LYS A 733 -11.45 8.66 8.53
N HIS A 734 -11.88 8.09 9.65
CA HIS A 734 -11.34 8.36 10.98
C HIS A 734 -10.24 7.36 11.40
N GLY A 735 -10.01 6.30 10.62
CA GLY A 735 -9.09 5.22 10.96
C GLY A 735 -9.55 4.35 12.15
N THR A 736 -10.84 4.26 12.44
CA THR A 736 -11.38 3.50 13.59
C THR A 736 -12.04 2.19 13.22
N SER A 737 -12.23 1.90 11.94
CA SER A 737 -12.85 0.65 11.47
C SER A 737 -12.15 0.10 10.24
N GLY A 738 -12.42 -1.17 9.96
CA GLY A 738 -11.85 -1.92 8.84
C GLY A 738 -10.73 -2.85 9.30
N TYR A 739 -10.12 -3.55 8.35
CA TYR A 739 -9.01 -4.46 8.63
C TYR A 739 -8.11 -4.64 7.41
N ASP A 740 -6.87 -5.05 7.69
CA ASP A 740 -5.89 -5.46 6.69
C ASP A 740 -6.11 -6.94 6.33
N TYR A 741 -5.80 -7.33 5.09
CA TYR A 741 -5.73 -8.73 4.69
C TYR A 741 -4.62 -8.97 3.66
N ILE A 742 -4.02 -10.16 3.70
CA ILE A 742 -3.01 -10.57 2.73
C ILE A 742 -3.69 -11.31 1.57
N THR A 743 -3.50 -10.81 0.36
CA THR A 743 -4.13 -11.35 -0.84
C THR A 743 -3.49 -12.66 -1.24
N PHE A 744 -4.30 -13.71 -1.47
CA PHE A 744 -3.78 -15.04 -1.78
C PHE A 744 -3.38 -15.27 -3.24
N GLY A 745 -3.97 -14.52 -4.18
CA GLY A 745 -3.58 -14.62 -5.59
C GLY A 745 -2.13 -14.19 -5.80
N GLY A 746 -1.67 -13.15 -5.11
CA GLY A 746 -0.26 -12.76 -5.08
C GLY A 746 0.66 -13.79 -4.42
N GLY A 747 0.11 -14.82 -3.77
CA GLY A 747 0.84 -15.74 -2.92
C GLY A 747 0.97 -15.20 -1.49
N SER A 748 0.86 -16.10 -0.52
CA SER A 748 0.99 -15.77 0.90
C SER A 748 1.94 -16.72 1.60
N VAL A 749 2.56 -16.23 2.68
CA VAL A 749 3.55 -16.97 3.45
C VAL A 749 3.17 -16.92 4.93
N PHE A 750 3.13 -18.08 5.58
CA PHE A 750 2.82 -18.23 6.99
C PHE A 750 4.05 -18.74 7.72
N SER A 751 4.38 -18.16 8.88
CA SER A 751 5.26 -18.84 9.81
C SER A 751 4.56 -20.07 10.39
N SER A 752 5.33 -21.06 10.82
CA SER A 752 4.76 -22.28 11.43
C SER A 752 3.92 -21.97 12.67
N SER A 753 4.29 -20.94 13.45
CA SER A 753 3.52 -20.46 14.61
C SER A 753 2.19 -19.80 14.20
N ALA A 754 2.16 -19.04 13.11
CA ALA A 754 0.93 -18.41 12.61
C ALA A 754 -0.14 -19.45 12.20
N ILE A 755 0.27 -20.60 11.66
CA ILE A 755 -0.65 -21.67 11.24
C ILE A 755 -1.46 -22.19 12.43
N GLY A 756 -0.80 -22.54 13.53
CA GLY A 756 -1.47 -23.04 14.74
C GLY A 756 -2.43 -22.02 15.34
N ASN A 757 -2.02 -20.74 15.33
CA ASN A 757 -2.85 -19.62 15.78
C ASN A 757 -4.12 -19.48 14.94
N PHE A 758 -4.02 -19.50 13.60
CA PHE A 758 -5.19 -19.45 12.73
C PHE A 758 -6.10 -20.66 12.89
N VAL A 759 -5.55 -21.88 12.92
CA VAL A 759 -6.36 -23.10 13.02
C VAL A 759 -7.11 -23.17 14.35
N SER A 760 -6.51 -22.69 15.43
CA SER A 760 -7.12 -22.70 16.76
C SER A 760 -8.18 -21.59 16.95
N ALA A 761 -7.96 -20.40 16.40
CA ALA A 761 -8.82 -19.24 16.63
C ALA A 761 -9.91 -19.04 15.56
N CYS A 762 -9.67 -19.47 14.32
CA CYS A 762 -10.50 -19.10 13.17
C CYS A 762 -11.39 -20.23 12.68
N LYS A 763 -12.68 -19.92 12.46
CA LYS A 763 -13.64 -20.84 11.85
C LYS A 763 -14.36 -20.18 10.67
N CYS A 764 -14.28 -20.81 9.50
CA CYS A 764 -14.93 -20.33 8.29
C CYS A 764 -16.44 -20.11 8.51
N PRO A 765 -16.99 -18.93 8.13
CA PRO A 765 -18.44 -18.70 8.16
C PRO A 765 -19.19 -19.63 7.19
N LYS A 766 -18.60 -19.84 6.00
CA LYS A 766 -19.06 -20.75 4.94
C LYS A 766 -17.86 -21.27 4.15
N ASP A 767 -18.00 -22.43 3.52
CA ASP A 767 -16.96 -23.05 2.70
C ASP A 767 -16.47 -22.14 1.56
N ASP A 768 -17.38 -21.37 0.97
CA ASP A 768 -17.17 -20.45 -0.16
C ASP A 768 -16.89 -18.99 0.27
N SER A 769 -16.56 -18.77 1.54
CA SER A 769 -16.14 -17.43 2.00
C SER A 769 -14.80 -17.04 1.34
N PRO A 770 -14.58 -15.74 1.03
CA PRO A 770 -13.27 -15.25 0.62
C PRO A 770 -12.29 -15.49 1.77
N ASP A 771 -11.30 -16.33 1.50
CA ASP A 771 -10.38 -16.90 2.48
C ASP A 771 -9.34 -15.91 2.95
N ASP A 772 -8.75 -15.17 2.02
CA ASP A 772 -7.82 -14.06 2.27
C ASP A 772 -8.45 -13.02 3.20
N MET A 773 -9.63 -12.51 2.84
CA MET A 773 -10.37 -11.53 3.64
C MET A 773 -10.78 -12.11 4.99
N PHE A 774 -11.24 -13.36 5.04
CA PHE A 774 -11.62 -14.00 6.29
C PHE A 774 -10.43 -14.12 7.23
N LEU A 775 -9.28 -14.61 6.76
CA LEU A 775 -8.08 -14.73 7.57
C LEU A 775 -7.53 -13.36 7.99
N GLY A 776 -7.62 -12.35 7.13
CA GLY A 776 -7.32 -10.97 7.51
C GLY A 776 -8.19 -10.46 8.65
N SER A 777 -9.51 -10.67 8.56
CA SER A 777 -10.45 -10.28 9.61
C SER A 777 -10.24 -11.06 10.92
N CYS A 778 -9.73 -12.30 10.84
CA CYS A 778 -9.48 -13.16 11.99
C CYS A 778 -8.08 -12.97 12.60
N ALA A 779 -7.16 -12.31 11.91
CA ALA A 779 -5.75 -12.19 12.32
C ALA A 779 -5.57 -11.57 13.70
N SER A 780 -6.38 -10.56 14.04
CA SER A 780 -6.37 -9.95 15.37
C SER A 780 -6.79 -10.92 16.48
N VAL A 781 -7.82 -11.74 16.23
CA VAL A 781 -8.29 -12.78 17.16
C VAL A 781 -7.27 -13.91 17.28
N ALA A 782 -6.61 -14.25 16.17
CA ALA A 782 -5.56 -15.26 16.13
C ALA A 782 -4.21 -14.76 16.68
N ASN A 783 -4.06 -13.47 17.00
CA ASN A 783 -2.79 -12.86 17.38
C ASN A 783 -1.68 -13.17 16.35
N VAL A 784 -1.98 -12.89 15.07
CA VAL A 784 -1.06 -13.04 13.93
C VAL A 784 -0.81 -11.68 13.29
N ASP A 785 0.47 -11.35 13.08
CA ASP A 785 0.88 -10.11 12.44
C ASP A 785 0.80 -10.23 10.92
N LEU A 786 0.02 -9.34 10.30
CA LEU A 786 -0.08 -9.25 8.84
C LEU A 786 1.03 -8.34 8.30
N VAL A 787 1.95 -8.90 7.52
CA VAL A 787 3.13 -8.21 7.01
C VAL A 787 3.02 -7.98 5.51
N HIS A 788 3.04 -6.70 5.13
CA HIS A 788 3.08 -6.31 3.72
C HIS A 788 4.49 -6.42 3.15
N SER A 789 4.61 -7.03 1.97
CA SER A 789 5.79 -6.92 1.10
C SER A 789 5.38 -6.40 -0.28
N SER A 790 6.11 -5.38 -0.76
CA SER A 790 5.95 -4.82 -2.12
C SER A 790 6.50 -5.74 -3.22
N LEU A 791 7.02 -6.92 -2.86
CA LEU A 791 7.56 -7.91 -3.79
C LEU A 791 6.51 -8.92 -4.26
N PHE A 792 5.34 -8.91 -3.62
CA PHE A 792 4.21 -9.75 -3.97
C PHE A 792 3.18 -8.95 -4.78
N HIS A 793 2.66 -9.56 -5.85
CA HIS A 793 1.71 -8.90 -6.74
C HIS A 793 0.49 -9.78 -7.04
N GLN A 794 -0.67 -9.33 -6.58
CA GLN A 794 -2.00 -9.89 -6.80
C GLN A 794 -2.46 -9.80 -8.26
N ASN A 795 -1.81 -8.99 -9.09
CA ASN A 795 -2.14 -8.81 -10.51
C ASN A 795 -0.90 -9.00 -11.40
N ARG A 796 -1.09 -8.85 -12.71
CA ARG A 796 -0.10 -9.19 -13.73
C ARG A 796 0.97 -8.10 -13.74
N PRO A 797 2.21 -8.37 -14.19
CA PRO A 797 3.23 -7.35 -14.32
C PRO A 797 2.74 -6.09 -15.06
N TYR A 798 2.00 -6.26 -16.16
CA TYR A 798 1.49 -5.14 -16.96
C TYR A 798 0.35 -4.33 -16.30
N ASP A 799 -0.19 -4.80 -15.17
CA ASP A 799 -1.19 -4.06 -14.40
C ASP A 799 -0.54 -3.09 -13.38
N TYR A 800 0.80 -3.03 -13.34
CA TYR A 800 1.57 -2.11 -12.50
C TYR A 800 2.47 -1.22 -13.37
N ASN A 801 2.80 -0.03 -12.87
CA ASN A 801 3.80 0.82 -13.50
C ASN A 801 5.20 0.17 -13.40
N ASP A 802 5.96 0.17 -14.50
CA ASP A 802 7.28 -0.47 -14.60
C ASP A 802 8.28 0.03 -13.53
N GLU A 803 8.19 1.28 -13.07
CA GLU A 803 9.06 1.84 -12.01
C GLU A 803 8.74 1.29 -10.62
N LEU A 804 7.55 0.70 -10.44
CA LEU A 804 7.17 0.01 -9.21
C LEU A 804 7.67 -1.44 -9.19
N LEU A 805 7.95 -2.03 -10.36
CA LEU A 805 8.41 -3.41 -10.48
C LEU A 805 9.91 -3.52 -10.21
N GLU A 806 10.27 -4.01 -9.02
CA GLU A 806 11.66 -4.34 -8.71
C GLU A 806 12.03 -5.71 -9.31
N LYS A 807 12.32 -5.75 -10.62
CA LYS A 807 12.52 -7.00 -11.37
C LYS A 807 13.50 -7.98 -10.69
N ASP A 808 14.56 -7.47 -10.07
CA ASP A 808 15.57 -8.30 -9.38
C ASP A 808 15.12 -8.87 -8.02
N SER A 809 14.11 -8.29 -7.36
CA SER A 809 13.57 -8.77 -6.07
C SER A 809 12.24 -9.49 -6.20
N THR A 810 11.54 -9.29 -7.30
CA THR A 810 10.11 -9.60 -7.35
C THR A 810 9.88 -11.07 -7.02
N VAL A 811 8.97 -11.32 -6.09
CA VAL A 811 8.66 -12.66 -5.59
C VAL A 811 7.56 -13.28 -6.42
N SER A 812 6.50 -12.55 -6.77
CA SER A 812 5.33 -13.17 -7.40
C SER A 812 4.49 -12.25 -8.27
N PHE A 813 3.68 -12.88 -9.14
CA PHE A 813 2.62 -12.26 -9.95
C PHE A 813 1.42 -13.20 -10.14
N HIS A 814 0.25 -12.62 -10.41
CA HIS A 814 -1.02 -13.34 -10.64
C HIS A 814 -1.89 -12.62 -11.69
N SER A 815 -2.83 -13.19 -12.43
CA SER A 815 -3.02 -14.58 -12.80
C SER A 815 -2.55 -14.79 -14.25
N PHE A 816 -2.65 -16.03 -14.73
CA PHE A 816 -2.38 -16.39 -16.13
C PHE A 816 -3.39 -15.78 -17.15
N TRP A 817 -4.38 -15.02 -16.68
CA TRP A 817 -5.45 -14.52 -17.55
C TRP A 817 -4.95 -13.47 -18.57
N ALA A 818 -5.24 -13.75 -19.85
CA ALA A 818 -4.88 -12.90 -20.99
C ALA A 818 -3.38 -12.56 -21.06
N MET A 819 -2.53 -13.50 -20.67
CA MET A 819 -1.07 -13.41 -20.66
C MET A 819 -0.47 -14.75 -21.08
N ASP A 820 0.72 -14.74 -21.67
CA ASP A 820 1.58 -15.92 -21.73
C ASP A 820 2.39 -16.03 -20.41
N PRO A 821 2.03 -16.98 -19.51
CA PRO A 821 2.65 -17.08 -18.19
C PRO A 821 4.11 -17.52 -18.24
N ILE A 822 4.51 -18.33 -19.22
CA ILE A 822 5.90 -18.78 -19.37
C ILE A 822 6.76 -17.59 -19.78
N LYS A 823 6.30 -16.80 -20.75
CA LYS A 823 6.99 -15.58 -21.16
C LYS A 823 7.10 -14.59 -20.00
N ALA A 824 6.03 -14.38 -19.24
CA ALA A 824 6.03 -13.47 -18.11
C ALA A 824 7.00 -13.92 -17.00
N TYR A 825 7.02 -15.22 -16.69
CA TYR A 825 7.97 -15.81 -15.75
C TYR A 825 9.42 -15.49 -16.13
N HIS A 826 9.81 -15.78 -17.37
CA HIS A 826 11.18 -15.52 -17.83
C HIS A 826 11.53 -14.03 -17.96
N THR A 827 10.54 -13.16 -18.15
CA THR A 827 10.77 -11.71 -18.34
C THR A 827 10.88 -10.96 -17.01
N TYR A 828 10.10 -11.36 -16.00
CA TYR A 828 9.92 -10.59 -14.78
C TYR A 828 10.41 -11.28 -13.51
N LEU A 829 10.57 -12.61 -13.53
CA LEU A 829 10.95 -13.38 -12.35
C LEU A 829 12.29 -14.09 -12.52
N VAL A 830 12.76 -14.34 -13.74
CA VAL A 830 14.09 -14.93 -13.98
C VAL A 830 15.04 -13.84 -14.50
N THR A 831 15.97 -13.38 -13.67
CA THR A 831 17.01 -12.42 -14.06
C THR A 831 18.35 -13.14 -14.25
N GLU A 832 19.29 -12.57 -15.01
CA GLU A 832 20.56 -13.23 -15.36
C GLU A 832 21.38 -13.68 -14.14
N SER A 833 21.15 -13.11 -12.95
CA SER A 833 21.83 -13.56 -11.73
C SER A 833 21.35 -14.91 -11.20
N THR A 834 20.13 -15.36 -11.50
CA THR A 834 19.62 -16.68 -11.07
C THR A 834 19.87 -17.80 -12.09
N ALA A 835 20.21 -17.43 -13.34
CA ALA A 835 20.54 -18.39 -14.38
C ALA A 835 21.92 -19.05 -14.19
N ASN A 836 22.85 -18.40 -13.48
CA ASN A 836 24.19 -18.95 -13.26
C ASN A 836 24.26 -19.96 -12.10
N ASP A 837 23.29 -19.98 -11.19
CA ASP A 837 23.24 -20.94 -10.07
C ASP A 837 22.53 -22.26 -10.43
N THR A 838 21.92 -22.35 -11.61
CA THR A 838 21.14 -23.53 -12.07
C THR A 838 21.79 -24.32 -13.22
N VAL A 839 22.97 -23.91 -13.71
CA VAL A 839 23.63 -24.50 -14.89
C VAL A 839 24.82 -25.43 -14.54
N ASN A 840 25.19 -25.53 -13.27
CA ASN A 840 26.14 -26.54 -12.79
C ASN A 840 25.40 -27.60 -11.99
N GLU A 841 24.86 -28.65 -12.65
CA GLU A 841 24.88 -30.05 -12.17
C GLU A 841 24.06 -30.99 -13.08
N HIS A 842 24.80 -31.88 -13.76
CA HIS A 842 24.45 -33.24 -14.19
C HIS A 842 23.27 -33.47 -15.17
N GLU A 843 23.56 -33.24 -16.45
CA GLU A 843 23.09 -34.15 -17.51
C GLU A 843 23.71 -35.55 -17.29
N ASN A 844 22.91 -36.49 -16.79
CA ASN A 844 22.96 -37.96 -16.96
C ASN A 844 22.45 -38.66 -15.69
N GLU A 845 21.17 -39.01 -15.64
CA GLU A 845 20.71 -40.38 -15.33
C GLU A 845 19.18 -40.46 -15.32
N SER A 846 18.73 -41.62 -15.80
CA SER A 846 17.39 -42.06 -16.13
C SER A 846 16.37 -42.04 -14.99
N ASP A 847 15.12 -41.76 -15.37
CA ASP A 847 13.86 -42.33 -14.85
C ASP A 847 13.94 -43.13 -13.54
N GLU A 848 13.47 -42.55 -12.44
CA GLU A 848 12.67 -43.28 -11.44
C GLU A 848 11.90 -42.31 -10.54
N SER A 849 10.57 -42.40 -10.61
CA SER A 849 9.61 -41.68 -9.78
C SER A 849 9.57 -42.28 -8.36
N ILE A 850 10.04 -41.55 -7.36
CA ILE A 850 9.89 -41.95 -5.95
C ILE A 850 8.60 -41.31 -5.40
N ILE A 851 7.56 -42.13 -5.34
CA ILE A 851 6.30 -41.87 -4.64
C ILE A 851 6.48 -42.35 -3.19
N ILE A 852 6.31 -41.46 -2.20
CA ILE A 852 6.21 -41.87 -0.78
C ILE A 852 4.72 -42.02 -0.43
N PRO A 853 4.21 -43.23 -0.19
CA PRO A 853 2.82 -43.43 0.20
C PRO A 853 2.64 -43.19 1.70
N LEU A 854 1.59 -42.45 2.06
CA LEU A 854 1.12 -42.34 3.44
C LEU A 854 0.37 -43.62 3.84
N SER A 855 1.05 -44.55 4.51
CA SER A 855 0.40 -45.70 5.12
C SER A 855 -0.02 -45.42 6.57
N LYS A 856 -1.22 -45.89 6.92
CA LYS A 856 -1.83 -45.81 8.25
C LYS A 856 -1.18 -46.81 9.21
N GLY A 857 -0.72 -46.30 10.35
CA GLY A 857 -0.84 -46.91 11.68
C GLY A 857 -0.11 -48.23 11.98
N GLY A 858 0.78 -48.19 12.97
CA GLY A 858 0.94 -49.28 13.94
C GLY A 858 2.37 -49.81 14.15
N SER A 859 2.86 -49.61 15.39
CA SER A 859 3.76 -50.51 16.12
C SER A 859 5.26 -50.54 15.78
N THR A 860 6.02 -49.76 16.56
CA THR A 860 7.29 -50.10 17.25
C THR A 860 8.23 -51.14 16.62
N ALA A 861 9.42 -50.69 16.20
CA ALA A 861 10.71 -51.29 16.56
C ALA A 861 11.86 -50.41 16.05
N GLU A 862 12.83 -50.22 16.92
CA GLU A 862 14.13 -49.55 16.75
C GLU A 862 14.90 -50.10 15.54
N HIS A 863 15.53 -49.20 14.76
CA HIS A 863 16.98 -49.24 14.55
C HIS A 863 17.47 -48.03 13.77
N ASP A 864 18.57 -47.48 14.31
CA ASP A 864 19.45 -46.48 13.77
C ASP A 864 19.81 -46.70 12.28
N VAL A 865 20.01 -45.60 11.54
CA VAL A 865 21.24 -45.29 10.79
C VAL A 865 21.05 -43.97 10.04
N GLU A 866 22.05 -43.09 10.22
CA GLU A 866 22.28 -41.81 9.56
C GLU A 866 22.28 -41.88 8.03
N LEU A 867 21.65 -40.89 7.39
CA LEU A 867 22.16 -40.12 6.24
C LEU A 867 21.36 -38.83 6.03
#